data_AF-A0A3Q3G2X8-F1
#
_entry.id   AF-A0A3Q3G2X8-F1
#
_cell.length_a   1.000
_cell.length_b   1.000
_cell.length_c   1.000
_cell.angle_alpha   90.00
_cell.angle_beta   90.00
_cell.angle_gamma   90.00
#
_symmetry.space_group_name_H-M   'P 1'
#
loop_
_entity.id
_entity.type
_entity.pdbx_description
1 polymer ?
#
loop_
_entity_poly.entity_id
_entity_poly.type
_entity_poly.pdbx_seq_one_letter_code
_entity_poly.pdbx_strand_id
1 'polypeptide(L)'
;LINMHPQILCSGPAAAVAARRVRNILGAVLGRDGWMWRTHEVKLLNTSSGDTVKIGEISYKLKTPKNPELVPVKHISDSLPQTVAQHLRWIMQKDLLGQDVFLIGPPGPLRRSIAMQYLELTKREVEYVALSRDTTETDLKQRREIRSGTAFYIDQCAVRAATQGRVLVLEGLEKAERNVLPVLNNLLENREMQLEDGRFLMSSERYDKLLQDHTKEELDSWKIVRVSEDFRVIALGLPVPKYKGNPLDPPLRSRFQARDIYYLPFKDMLELLYSAGPNIAAERVSQLLSLATTLCSLESSSLGLPDFPVDNLIPALHVLNSFPMLSSQQLVNRLYPYSSILGKEGRTAVEGVLSRFELLDGHRQAAASAILSVSKTTDVEGHADVTLRMSDKDITFQVPAGLKELRPPNSSPTFISTPSHSQLLSEMMQSHMAKDICLIGAKGCGKSVIAREFAEMLGYSIEPVMLYQDMTARDLLQQRYTLPNGDTAWRPSPLVTAAIEGKLLLLDGIHRVNLGTLAVLSRLLHDRELDLYDGTRLLRWDRYQTLKEQLQFTDEQLKESVPIHPSFRVLALAEPPVVGAGTSGGGGSRGQQWLGPELLTMFLYHTVTPLAKAEEMGLIQGLTLNVPTEAAEQLLHLTHSLRSTNDPTAQSLASSLSTRQLLRICRRLSQYPEESIAHAVNKACLSRFLPSLARASLEKNLANRSIRNIDVLSRVSPGSIKDGLLTIGKVSAPVYNAKEKMKIPDVLFYDNPQHMMVMEDMLKDFLLGEHLLLVGNQGVGKNKIVDRFLHLLNRPREYLQLHRDTTVQTLTLQPSVRDGIIMYEDSPLVKAVKMGHILVIDEADKAPTNVTCILKTLVESGEMILADGRRIISANGRLNTIVMHPDFRMLVLANRPGFPFLGNDFFGALGDIFSCHAVDNPKPQAELAMLKQYGPDVPDATLQKLVAAFGELRSMADQGTITYPYSTREVVNIVKHLQKFPDEGLANVVRNVFDFDSYNKDTREVLIEALHKHGIPIGAKPTSVNLAKE
;
A
#
# COMPACT_ATOMS: atom_id res chain seq x y z
N LEU A 1 -43.14 -16.28 32.73
CA LEU A 1 -44.53 -15.95 32.35
C LEU A 1 -44.68 -16.26 30.87
N ILE A 2 -45.15 -17.48 30.61
CA ILE A 2 -45.25 -18.14 29.31
C ILE A 2 -46.69 -17.94 28.82
N ASN A 3 -46.86 -17.81 27.50
CA ASN A 3 -48.10 -17.59 26.73
C ASN A 3 -48.58 -16.13 26.64
N MET A 4 -48.28 -15.47 25.51
CA MET A 4 -49.30 -14.83 24.67
C MET A 4 -48.73 -14.38 23.29
N HIS A 5 -49.40 -14.85 22.22
CA HIS A 5 -49.42 -14.40 20.81
C HIS A 5 -48.24 -14.65 19.83
N PRO A 6 -48.39 -15.64 18.93
CA PRO A 6 -47.85 -15.61 17.57
C PRO A 6 -49.02 -15.58 16.57
N GLN A 7 -49.79 -14.49 16.52
CA GLN A 7 -50.88 -14.37 15.51
C GLN A 7 -51.05 -12.96 14.91
N ILE A 8 -50.15 -12.02 15.18
CA ILE A 8 -50.30 -10.62 14.71
C ILE A 8 -49.37 -10.28 13.51
N LEU A 9 -48.47 -11.17 13.10
CA LEU A 9 -47.49 -10.87 12.03
C LEU A 9 -47.86 -11.31 10.60
N CYS A 10 -49.10 -11.78 10.36
CA CYS A 10 -49.55 -12.24 9.04
C CYS A 10 -50.88 -11.65 8.58
N SER A 11 -51.13 -10.36 8.80
CA SER A 11 -52.28 -9.66 8.21
C SER A 11 -51.85 -8.34 7.59
N GLY A 12 -51.10 -8.43 6.49
CA GLY A 12 -50.79 -7.28 5.67
C GLY A 12 -50.61 -7.70 4.20
N PRO A 13 -51.26 -7.04 3.22
CA PRO A 13 -51.12 -7.37 1.81
C PRO A 13 -49.65 -7.31 1.32
N ALA A 14 -48.80 -6.52 1.98
CA ALA A 14 -47.37 -6.43 1.69
C ALA A 14 -46.58 -7.73 1.96
N ALA A 15 -46.89 -8.47 3.05
CA ALA A 15 -46.23 -9.73 3.37
C ALA A 15 -46.57 -10.84 2.36
N ALA A 16 -47.81 -10.84 1.85
CA ALA A 16 -48.25 -11.76 0.80
C ALA A 16 -47.59 -11.46 -0.56
N VAL A 17 -47.33 -10.18 -0.87
CA VAL A 17 -46.62 -9.76 -2.08
C VAL A 17 -45.12 -10.10 -2.01
N ALA A 18 -44.49 -9.91 -0.84
CA ALA A 18 -43.12 -10.34 -0.59
C ALA A 18 -42.96 -11.87 -0.72
N ALA A 19 -43.89 -12.65 -0.15
CA ALA A 19 -43.92 -14.10 -0.29
C ALA A 19 -44.15 -14.56 -1.75
N ARG A 20 -44.97 -13.84 -2.53
CA ARG A 20 -45.16 -14.10 -3.97
C ARG A 20 -43.91 -13.77 -4.80
N ARG A 21 -43.20 -12.67 -4.50
CA ARG A 21 -41.93 -12.31 -5.16
C ARG A 21 -40.82 -13.32 -4.84
N VAL A 22 -40.71 -13.78 -3.59
CA VAL A 22 -39.78 -14.84 -3.18
C VAL A 22 -40.05 -16.16 -3.91
N ARG A 23 -41.33 -16.52 -4.11
CA ARG A 23 -41.71 -17.75 -4.84
C ARG A 23 -41.35 -17.69 -6.34
N ASN A 24 -41.44 -16.52 -6.96
CA ASN A 24 -41.07 -16.33 -8.38
C ASN A 24 -39.56 -16.30 -8.60
N ILE A 25 -38.77 -15.81 -7.63
CA ILE A 25 -37.30 -15.83 -7.69
C ILE A 25 -36.77 -17.25 -7.43
N LEU A 26 -37.34 -17.98 -6.46
CA LEU A 26 -36.96 -19.38 -6.18
C LEU A 26 -37.35 -20.33 -7.33
N GLY A 27 -38.45 -20.07 -8.03
CA GLY A 27 -38.91 -20.92 -9.14
C GLY A 27 -38.00 -20.94 -10.37
N ALA A 28 -37.13 -19.93 -10.54
CA ALA A 28 -36.18 -19.86 -11.65
C ALA A 28 -34.78 -20.40 -11.30
N VAL A 29 -34.45 -20.51 -10.00
CA VAL A 29 -33.10 -20.90 -9.51
C VAL A 29 -33.02 -22.38 -9.13
N LEU A 30 -34.15 -23.06 -8.93
CA LEU A 30 -34.18 -24.50 -8.64
C LEU A 30 -34.24 -25.32 -9.93
N GLY A 31 -33.06 -25.68 -10.44
CA GLY A 31 -32.91 -26.83 -11.35
C GLY A 31 -33.50 -28.09 -10.70
N ARG A 32 -34.14 -28.93 -11.51
CA ARG A 32 -35.07 -30.01 -11.15
C ARG A 32 -34.53 -31.18 -10.29
N ASP A 33 -33.34 -31.10 -9.73
CA ASP A 33 -32.76 -32.14 -8.87
C ASP A 33 -32.24 -31.55 -7.54
N GLY A 34 -33.16 -31.14 -6.67
CA GLY A 34 -32.86 -30.72 -5.30
C GLY A 34 -32.86 -31.92 -4.36
N TRP A 35 -31.67 -32.33 -3.89
CA TRP A 35 -31.53 -33.23 -2.74
C TRP A 35 -32.32 -32.69 -1.54
N MET A 36 -33.34 -33.43 -1.10
CA MET A 36 -34.15 -33.08 0.07
C MET A 36 -33.31 -33.12 1.36
N TRP A 37 -32.90 -31.96 1.86
CA TRP A 37 -32.37 -31.81 3.22
C TRP A 37 -33.55 -31.71 4.21
N ARG A 38 -33.79 -32.78 4.97
CA ARG A 38 -34.71 -32.74 6.12
C ARG A 38 -34.05 -31.92 7.24
N THR A 39 -34.55 -30.72 7.53
CA THR A 39 -34.07 -29.88 8.63
C THR A 39 -34.65 -30.32 9.97
N HIS A 40 -33.86 -31.00 10.79
CA HIS A 40 -34.14 -31.15 12.23
C HIS A 40 -33.70 -29.88 12.98
N GLU A 41 -34.54 -29.38 13.90
CA GLU A 41 -34.16 -28.31 14.83
C GLU A 41 -33.04 -28.79 15.75
N VAL A 42 -31.91 -28.08 15.75
CA VAL A 42 -30.75 -28.39 16.60
C VAL A 42 -30.81 -27.45 17.80
N LYS A 43 -31.24 -27.95 18.95
CA LYS A 43 -31.24 -27.19 20.21
C LYS A 43 -29.87 -27.34 20.91
N LEU A 44 -29.34 -26.22 21.40
CA LEU A 44 -28.19 -26.19 22.30
C LEU A 44 -28.68 -26.33 23.73
N LEU A 45 -28.15 -27.32 24.45
CA LEU A 45 -28.50 -27.59 25.83
C LEU A 45 -27.21 -27.85 26.62
N ASN A 46 -26.90 -26.98 27.59
CA ASN A 46 -25.92 -27.29 28.63
C ASN A 46 -26.62 -28.08 29.74
N THR A 47 -26.02 -29.18 30.19
CA THR A 47 -26.54 -29.95 31.32
C THR A 47 -26.38 -29.16 32.62
N SER A 48 -27.30 -29.34 33.58
CA SER A 48 -27.29 -28.66 34.89
C SER A 48 -26.02 -28.89 35.73
N SER A 49 -25.23 -29.93 35.41
CA SER A 49 -23.93 -30.21 36.02
C SER A 49 -22.74 -29.46 35.40
N GLY A 50 -22.91 -28.80 34.25
CA GLY A 50 -21.83 -28.03 33.60
C GLY A 50 -20.70 -28.84 32.93
N ASP A 51 -20.71 -30.18 33.02
CA ASP A 51 -19.61 -31.05 32.54
C ASP A 51 -19.74 -31.53 31.10
N THR A 52 -20.92 -31.41 30.49
CA THR A 52 -21.18 -31.89 29.12
C THR A 52 -21.95 -30.86 28.30
N VAL A 53 -21.56 -30.70 27.03
CA VAL A 53 -22.25 -29.84 26.07
C VAL A 53 -22.99 -30.72 25.08
N LYS A 54 -24.28 -30.43 24.84
CA LYS A 54 -25.09 -31.14 23.85
C LYS A 54 -25.51 -30.22 22.71
N ILE A 55 -25.27 -30.67 21.48
CA ILE A 55 -25.73 -30.02 20.25
C ILE A 55 -26.65 -31.01 19.52
N GLY A 56 -27.97 -30.84 19.69
CA GLY A 56 -28.95 -31.86 19.30
C GLY A 56 -28.71 -33.17 20.08
N GLU A 57 -28.54 -34.28 19.36
CA GLU A 57 -28.36 -35.62 19.95
C GLU A 57 -26.91 -35.94 20.35
N ILE A 58 -25.96 -35.07 20.05
CA ILE A 58 -24.53 -35.34 20.25
C ILE A 58 -24.07 -34.67 21.53
N SER A 59 -23.44 -35.45 22.41
CA SER A 59 -22.84 -34.98 23.66
C SER A 59 -21.32 -34.97 23.57
N TYR A 60 -20.72 -33.89 24.02
CA TYR A 60 -19.29 -33.75 24.21
C TYR A 60 -18.98 -33.57 25.69
N LYS A 61 -18.01 -34.33 26.21
CA LYS A 61 -17.55 -34.19 27.59
C LYS A 61 -16.50 -33.09 27.67
N LEU A 62 -16.77 -32.06 28.46
CA LEU A 62 -15.83 -30.95 28.63
C LEU A 62 -14.59 -31.43 29.38
N LYS A 63 -13.44 -30.93 28.94
CA LYS A 63 -12.17 -31.11 29.63
C LYS A 63 -11.79 -29.80 30.32
N THR A 64 -11.19 -29.87 31.50
CA THR A 64 -10.66 -28.69 32.17
C THR A 64 -9.41 -28.23 31.42
N PRO A 65 -9.36 -27.00 30.90
CA PRO A 65 -8.17 -26.48 30.23
C PRO A 65 -7.02 -26.34 31.25
N LYS A 66 -5.79 -26.62 30.82
CA LYS A 66 -4.57 -26.36 31.59
C LYS A 66 -4.27 -24.85 31.63
N ASN A 67 -4.51 -24.20 30.50
CA ASN A 67 -4.26 -22.79 30.25
C ASN A 67 -5.57 -22.10 29.84
N PRO A 68 -6.43 -21.72 30.80
CA PRO A 68 -7.75 -21.16 30.52
C PRO A 68 -7.71 -19.87 29.70
N GLU A 69 -6.62 -19.10 29.76
CA GLU A 69 -6.39 -17.89 28.97
C GLU A 69 -6.34 -18.13 27.45
N LEU A 70 -6.08 -19.36 27.02
CA LEU A 70 -6.01 -19.76 25.61
C LEU A 70 -7.36 -20.27 25.08
N VAL A 71 -8.41 -20.30 25.90
CA VAL A 71 -9.76 -20.64 25.46
C VAL A 71 -10.42 -19.38 24.86
N PRO A 72 -11.04 -19.46 23.67
CA PRO A 72 -11.82 -18.34 23.13
C PRO A 72 -13.01 -17.97 24.03
N VAL A 73 -13.30 -16.68 24.17
CA VAL A 73 -14.42 -16.16 24.99
C VAL A 73 -15.09 -15.01 24.24
N LYS A 74 -16.42 -14.84 24.41
CA LYS A 74 -17.26 -13.81 23.75
C LYS A 74 -17.40 -13.99 22.23
N HIS A 75 -17.38 -15.22 21.73
CA HIS A 75 -17.72 -15.54 20.33
C HIS A 75 -19.13 -16.09 20.17
N ILE A 76 -19.71 -16.67 21.23
CA ILE A 76 -21.09 -17.16 21.26
C ILE A 76 -22.05 -16.01 21.56
N SER A 77 -23.05 -15.84 20.70
CA SER A 77 -24.19 -14.93 20.92
C SER A 77 -25.32 -15.63 21.69
N ASP A 78 -26.18 -14.85 22.35
CA ASP A 78 -27.35 -15.36 23.10
C ASP A 78 -28.34 -16.13 22.21
N SER A 79 -28.40 -15.80 20.91
CA SER A 79 -29.14 -16.55 19.89
C SER A 79 -28.20 -17.01 18.77
N LEU A 80 -28.21 -18.32 18.47
CA LEU A 80 -27.40 -18.92 17.42
C LEU A 80 -28.28 -19.34 16.24
N PRO A 81 -27.98 -18.91 15.00
CA PRO A 81 -28.69 -19.37 13.82
C PRO A 81 -28.65 -20.90 13.70
N GLN A 82 -29.76 -21.50 13.27
CA GLN A 82 -29.86 -22.97 13.16
C GLN A 82 -28.79 -23.54 12.22
N THR A 83 -28.46 -22.81 11.15
CA THR A 83 -27.40 -23.19 10.21
C THR A 83 -26.03 -23.26 10.90
N VAL A 84 -25.71 -22.29 11.76
CA VAL A 84 -24.47 -22.28 12.56
C VAL A 84 -24.45 -23.48 13.51
N ALA A 85 -25.57 -23.76 14.20
CA ALA A 85 -25.68 -24.92 15.07
C ALA A 85 -25.44 -26.25 14.33
N GLN A 86 -25.86 -26.37 13.07
CA GLN A 86 -25.57 -27.55 12.24
C GLN A 86 -24.09 -27.67 11.87
N HIS A 87 -23.40 -26.56 11.60
CA HIS A 87 -21.95 -26.57 11.38
C HIS A 87 -21.21 -26.97 12.66
N LEU A 88 -21.55 -26.39 13.82
CA LEU A 88 -20.98 -26.74 15.12
C LEU A 88 -21.20 -28.22 15.46
N ARG A 89 -22.42 -28.73 15.21
CA ARG A 89 -22.75 -30.16 15.37
C ARG A 89 -21.82 -31.05 14.54
N TRP A 90 -21.56 -30.66 13.29
CA TRP A 90 -20.70 -31.45 12.41
C TRP A 90 -19.23 -31.39 12.83
N ILE A 91 -18.73 -30.23 13.27
CA ILE A 91 -17.37 -30.14 13.82
C ILE A 91 -17.25 -31.05 15.05
N MET A 92 -18.27 -31.06 15.92
CA MET A 92 -18.32 -31.95 17.09
C MET A 92 -18.30 -33.44 16.71
N GLN A 93 -19.00 -33.84 15.64
CA GLN A 93 -18.96 -35.22 15.13
C GLN A 93 -17.54 -35.60 14.69
N LYS A 94 -16.84 -34.69 14.01
CA LYS A 94 -15.51 -34.94 13.48
C LYS A 94 -14.46 -34.98 14.59
N ASP A 95 -14.57 -34.12 15.60
CA ASP A 95 -13.66 -34.16 16.76
C ASP A 95 -13.81 -35.48 17.55
N LEU A 96 -15.04 -35.94 17.78
CA LEU A 96 -15.30 -37.23 18.45
C LEU A 96 -14.75 -38.44 17.67
N LEU A 97 -14.64 -38.33 16.34
CA LEU A 97 -14.02 -39.35 15.48
C LEU A 97 -12.49 -39.21 15.38
N GLY A 98 -11.91 -38.17 15.99
CA GLY A 98 -10.48 -37.88 15.88
C GLY A 98 -10.04 -37.32 14.53
N GLN A 99 -10.96 -36.78 13.73
CA GLN A 99 -10.70 -36.30 12.37
C GLN A 99 -10.41 -34.79 12.34
N ASP A 100 -9.37 -34.40 11.58
CA ASP A 100 -9.07 -32.99 11.33
C ASP A 100 -10.08 -32.38 10.35
N VAL A 101 -10.42 -31.11 10.57
CA VAL A 101 -11.51 -30.42 9.88
C VAL A 101 -10.96 -29.30 8.99
N PHE A 102 -11.61 -29.07 7.85
CA PHE A 102 -11.32 -27.94 6.98
C PHE A 102 -12.59 -27.20 6.59
N LEU A 103 -12.69 -25.94 7.02
CA LEU A 103 -13.81 -25.05 6.73
C LEU A 103 -13.46 -24.20 5.50
N ILE A 104 -14.15 -24.47 4.40
CA ILE A 104 -13.97 -23.78 3.12
C ILE A 104 -15.18 -22.87 2.89
N GLY A 105 -15.00 -21.70 2.29
CA GLY A 105 -16.12 -20.78 2.03
C GLY A 105 -15.66 -19.42 1.52
N PRO A 106 -16.59 -18.48 1.23
CA PRO A 106 -16.26 -17.14 0.78
C PRO A 106 -15.41 -16.37 1.80
N PRO A 107 -14.66 -15.34 1.37
CA PRO A 107 -13.98 -14.42 2.26
C PRO A 107 -14.91 -13.79 3.30
N GLY A 108 -14.42 -13.64 4.52
CA GLY A 108 -15.18 -13.08 5.63
C GLY A 108 -14.92 -13.80 6.96
N PRO A 109 -15.38 -13.23 8.08
CA PRO A 109 -15.10 -13.74 9.43
C PRO A 109 -15.91 -14.99 9.80
N LEU A 110 -16.99 -15.34 9.08
CA LEU A 110 -17.94 -16.39 9.48
C LEU A 110 -17.26 -17.74 9.77
N ARG A 111 -16.34 -18.19 8.90
CA ARG A 111 -15.61 -19.46 9.05
C ARG A 111 -14.81 -19.49 10.35
N ARG A 112 -14.09 -18.39 10.62
CA ARG A 112 -13.28 -18.21 11.83
C ARG A 112 -14.18 -18.12 13.08
N SER A 113 -15.27 -17.36 13.00
CA SER A 113 -16.25 -17.21 14.07
C SER A 113 -16.83 -18.57 14.48
N ILE A 114 -17.22 -19.43 13.51
CA ILE A 114 -17.73 -20.78 13.79
C ILE A 114 -16.66 -21.65 14.47
N ALA A 115 -15.41 -21.57 14.03
CA ALA A 115 -14.31 -22.30 14.68
C ALA A 115 -14.11 -21.82 16.13
N MET A 116 -14.08 -20.50 16.37
CA MET A 116 -13.90 -19.96 17.72
C MET A 116 -15.10 -20.26 18.63
N GLN A 117 -16.33 -20.21 18.12
CA GLN A 117 -17.54 -20.60 18.85
C GLN A 117 -17.50 -22.07 19.28
N TYR A 118 -17.04 -22.96 18.40
CA TYR A 118 -16.89 -24.38 18.74
C TYR A 118 -15.87 -24.59 19.89
N LEU A 119 -14.75 -23.86 19.84
CA LEU A 119 -13.70 -23.96 20.85
C LEU A 119 -14.11 -23.35 22.20
N GLU A 120 -14.87 -22.24 22.19
CA GLU A 120 -15.50 -21.67 23.37
C GLU A 120 -16.50 -22.65 24.00
N LEU A 121 -17.38 -23.26 23.18
CA LEU A 121 -18.36 -24.25 23.64
C LEU A 121 -17.68 -25.47 24.27
N THR A 122 -16.61 -25.97 23.67
CA THR A 122 -15.92 -27.19 24.13
C THR A 122 -14.83 -26.94 25.17
N LYS A 123 -14.62 -25.67 25.57
CA LYS A 123 -13.56 -25.22 26.48
C LYS A 123 -12.16 -25.69 26.06
N ARG A 124 -11.89 -25.65 24.76
CA ARG A 124 -10.63 -26.11 24.18
C ARG A 124 -9.64 -24.96 23.97
N GLU A 125 -8.40 -25.21 24.37
CA GLU A 125 -7.27 -24.30 24.15
C GLU A 125 -6.94 -24.18 22.66
N VAL A 126 -6.63 -22.96 22.20
CA VAL A 126 -6.30 -22.68 20.81
C VAL A 126 -4.87 -22.16 20.62
N GLU A 127 -4.22 -22.67 19.59
CA GLU A 127 -3.07 -22.08 18.91
C GLU A 127 -3.49 -21.70 17.50
N TYR A 128 -3.30 -20.45 17.11
CA TYR A 128 -3.70 -19.98 15.79
C TYR A 128 -2.47 -19.58 14.97
N VAL A 129 -2.53 -19.86 13.67
CA VAL A 129 -1.52 -19.45 12.70
C VAL A 129 -2.20 -18.92 11.43
N ALA A 130 -1.92 -17.67 11.10
CA ALA A 130 -2.24 -17.10 9.79
C ALA A 130 -1.08 -17.40 8.82
N LEU A 131 -1.36 -18.22 7.81
CA LEU A 131 -0.43 -18.54 6.75
C LEU A 131 -0.50 -17.45 5.69
N SER A 132 0.67 -16.92 5.37
CA SER A 132 0.92 -16.02 4.24
C SER A 132 1.95 -16.65 3.30
N ARG A 133 2.16 -16.00 2.16
CA ARG A 133 3.23 -16.36 1.22
C ARG A 133 4.61 -16.39 1.90
N ASP A 134 4.83 -15.50 2.87
CA ASP A 134 6.14 -15.31 3.52
C ASP A 134 6.34 -16.23 4.73
N THR A 135 5.40 -17.14 5.00
CA THR A 135 5.51 -18.09 6.12
C THR A 135 6.69 -19.02 5.86
N THR A 136 7.45 -19.35 6.90
CA THR A 136 8.60 -20.26 6.81
C THR A 136 8.43 -21.44 7.75
N GLU A 137 9.25 -22.47 7.58
CA GLU A 137 9.33 -23.60 8.49
C GLU A 137 9.58 -23.18 9.95
N THR A 138 10.37 -22.13 10.15
CA THR A 138 10.69 -21.59 11.48
C THR A 138 9.49 -20.97 12.20
N ASP A 139 8.46 -20.55 11.46
CA ASP A 139 7.23 -19.97 12.04
C ASP A 139 6.26 -21.07 12.49
N LEU A 140 6.41 -22.30 11.98
CA LEU A 140 5.51 -23.43 12.28
C LEU A 140 6.11 -24.40 13.30
N LYS A 141 7.39 -24.73 13.15
CA LYS A 141 8.08 -25.74 13.97
C LYS A 141 8.76 -25.12 15.19
N GLN A 142 9.96 -24.63 14.97
CA GLN A 142 10.84 -24.08 15.98
C GLN A 142 11.61 -22.92 15.38
N ARG A 143 11.71 -21.86 16.16
CA ARG A 143 12.59 -20.74 15.84
C ARG A 143 13.87 -20.84 16.65
N ARG A 144 14.96 -20.39 16.04
CA ARG A 144 16.26 -20.27 16.70
C ARG A 144 16.48 -18.84 17.16
N GLU A 145 16.65 -18.63 18.46
CA GLU A 145 17.02 -17.35 19.08
C GLU A 145 18.43 -17.44 19.68
N ILE A 146 19.21 -16.37 19.58
CA ILE A 146 20.53 -16.29 20.22
C ILE A 146 20.37 -15.49 21.50
N ARG A 147 20.75 -16.08 22.64
CA ARG A 147 20.80 -15.42 23.94
C ARG A 147 22.14 -15.74 24.62
N SER A 148 22.85 -14.71 25.07
CA SER A 148 24.19 -14.81 25.67
C SER A 148 25.16 -15.67 24.84
N GLY A 149 25.14 -15.51 23.51
CA GLY A 149 26.01 -16.24 22.58
C GLY A 149 25.65 -17.72 22.34
N THR A 150 24.55 -18.21 22.92
CA THR A 150 24.05 -19.59 22.72
C THR A 150 22.73 -19.60 21.97
N ALA A 151 22.53 -20.60 21.11
CA ALA A 151 21.31 -20.76 20.33
C ALA A 151 20.26 -21.56 21.12
N PHE A 152 19.10 -20.96 21.37
CA PHE A 152 17.92 -21.57 21.95
C PHE A 152 16.89 -21.85 20.87
N TYR A 153 16.26 -23.02 20.94
CA TYR A 153 15.14 -23.40 20.07
C TYR A 153 13.84 -23.21 20.84
N ILE A 154 12.92 -22.43 20.27
CA ILE A 154 11.62 -22.12 20.89
C ILE A 154 10.51 -22.72 20.04
N ASP A 155 9.71 -23.58 20.67
CA ASP A 155 8.57 -24.26 20.06
C ASP A 155 7.51 -23.26 19.59
N GLN A 156 7.11 -23.36 18.32
CA GLN A 156 6.08 -22.53 17.73
C GLN A 156 4.69 -23.19 17.82
N CYS A 157 3.68 -22.52 17.27
CA CYS A 157 2.27 -22.89 17.40
C CYS A 157 1.97 -24.35 17.06
N ALA A 158 2.52 -24.92 15.98
CA ALA A 158 2.21 -26.31 15.61
C ALA A 158 2.77 -27.32 16.62
N VAL A 159 3.99 -27.09 17.12
CA VAL A 159 4.65 -27.95 18.11
C VAL A 159 4.00 -27.80 19.48
N ARG A 160 3.69 -26.57 19.91
CA ARG A 160 2.96 -26.31 21.17
C ARG A 160 1.57 -26.97 21.14
N ALA A 161 0.85 -26.87 20.02
CA ALA A 161 -0.45 -27.50 19.88
C ALA A 161 -0.37 -29.03 19.97
N ALA A 162 0.58 -29.65 19.26
CA ALA A 162 0.78 -31.10 19.25
C ALA A 162 1.18 -31.65 20.63
N THR A 163 2.12 -31.00 21.30
CA THR A 163 2.64 -31.46 22.60
C THR A 163 1.66 -31.22 23.75
N GLN A 164 0.95 -30.08 23.75
CA GLN A 164 0.03 -29.73 24.84
C GLN A 164 -1.40 -30.25 24.63
N GLY A 165 -1.75 -30.72 23.43
CA GLY A 165 -3.12 -31.18 23.11
C GLY A 165 -4.09 -30.05 22.78
N ARG A 166 -3.58 -28.91 22.31
CA ARG A 166 -4.39 -27.74 21.90
C ARG A 166 -4.94 -27.95 20.49
N VAL A 167 -5.97 -27.21 20.13
CA VAL A 167 -6.43 -27.15 18.74
C VAL A 167 -5.55 -26.19 17.96
N LEU A 168 -4.99 -26.65 16.85
CA LEU A 168 -4.27 -25.80 15.90
C LEU A 168 -5.24 -25.27 14.84
N VAL A 169 -5.45 -23.96 14.81
CA VAL A 169 -6.22 -23.29 13.76
C VAL A 169 -5.27 -22.77 12.69
N LEU A 170 -5.38 -23.30 11.47
CA LEU A 170 -4.56 -22.91 10.33
C LEU A 170 -5.40 -22.11 9.35
N GLU A 171 -5.13 -20.83 9.18
CA GLU A 171 -5.85 -20.00 8.22
C GLU A 171 -5.00 -19.65 7.00
N GLY A 172 -5.57 -19.77 5.80
CA GLY A 172 -4.91 -19.35 4.56
C GLY A 172 -3.95 -20.39 3.97
N LEU A 173 -4.26 -21.69 4.08
CA LEU A 173 -3.46 -22.75 3.45
C LEU A 173 -3.27 -22.51 1.93
N GLU A 174 -4.26 -21.92 1.26
CA GLU A 174 -4.18 -21.56 -0.16
C GLU A 174 -3.21 -20.39 -0.45
N LYS A 175 -2.82 -19.62 0.57
CA LYS A 175 -1.94 -18.45 0.45
C LYS A 175 -0.48 -18.79 0.76
N ALA A 176 -0.24 -19.89 1.45
CA ALA A 176 1.10 -20.37 1.75
C ALA A 176 1.90 -20.69 0.48
N GLU A 177 3.21 -20.51 0.53
CA GLU A 177 4.09 -21.06 -0.50
C GLU A 177 4.14 -22.58 -0.42
N ARG A 178 4.35 -23.22 -1.58
CA ARG A 178 4.28 -24.68 -1.73
C ARG A 178 5.36 -25.43 -0.94
N ASN A 179 6.46 -24.76 -0.60
CA ASN A 179 7.57 -25.31 0.21
C ASN A 179 7.19 -25.49 1.70
N VAL A 180 6.24 -24.73 2.23
CA VAL A 180 5.85 -24.79 3.65
C VAL A 180 4.86 -25.92 3.92
N LEU A 181 3.97 -26.21 2.97
CA LEU A 181 2.91 -27.20 3.14
C LEU A 181 3.42 -28.63 3.45
N PRO A 182 4.52 -29.12 2.82
CA PRO A 182 5.15 -30.39 3.17
C PRO A 182 5.55 -30.51 4.65
N VAL A 183 5.89 -29.40 5.31
CA VAL A 183 6.32 -29.39 6.73
C VAL A 183 5.19 -29.87 7.65
N LEU A 184 3.95 -29.48 7.34
CA LEU A 184 2.78 -29.88 8.11
C LEU A 184 2.26 -31.26 7.71
N ASN A 185 2.72 -31.79 6.58
CA ASN A 185 2.20 -32.99 5.94
C ASN A 185 2.25 -34.19 6.90
N ASN A 186 3.43 -34.47 7.47
CA ASN A 186 3.61 -35.62 8.36
C ASN A 186 2.94 -35.44 9.73
N LEU A 187 2.87 -34.20 10.23
CA LEU A 187 2.19 -33.89 11.49
C LEU A 187 0.67 -34.07 11.37
N LEU A 188 0.10 -33.80 10.20
CA LEU A 188 -1.32 -34.03 9.92
C LEU A 188 -1.64 -35.52 9.70
N GLU A 189 -0.73 -36.29 9.10
CA GLU A 189 -0.94 -37.71 8.82
C GLU A 189 -0.67 -38.60 10.03
N ASN A 190 0.58 -38.61 10.48
CA ASN A 190 1.11 -39.59 11.40
C ASN A 190 1.28 -39.01 12.80
N ARG A 191 0.95 -37.72 12.99
CA ARG A 191 1.30 -36.96 14.20
C ARG A 191 2.81 -37.01 14.49
N GLU A 192 3.60 -36.99 13.42
CA GLU A 192 5.06 -37.09 13.47
C GLU A 192 5.73 -35.86 12.86
N MET A 193 6.80 -35.38 13.48
CA MET A 193 7.54 -34.20 13.03
C MET A 193 8.94 -34.18 13.63
N GLN A 194 9.95 -34.01 12.79
CA GLN A 194 11.34 -33.84 13.23
C GLN A 194 11.60 -32.38 13.59
N LEU A 195 12.18 -32.12 14.76
CA LEU A 195 12.49 -30.78 15.26
C LEU A 195 13.99 -30.43 15.10
N GLU A 196 14.29 -29.14 15.06
CA GLU A 196 15.64 -28.62 14.78
C GLU A 196 16.61 -28.82 15.96
N ASP A 197 16.09 -28.95 17.17
CA ASP A 197 16.86 -29.30 18.38
C ASP A 197 17.16 -30.81 18.50
N GLY A 198 16.75 -31.58 17.50
CA GLY A 198 16.89 -33.03 17.43
C GLY A 198 15.78 -33.81 18.13
N ARG A 199 14.74 -33.16 18.67
CA ARG A 199 13.55 -33.87 19.16
C ARG A 199 12.73 -34.45 18.01
N PHE A 200 12.06 -35.56 18.25
CA PHE A 200 11.14 -36.17 17.29
C PHE A 200 9.75 -36.29 17.92
N LEU A 201 8.76 -35.59 17.35
CA LEU A 201 7.37 -35.76 17.73
C LEU A 201 6.87 -37.10 17.20
N MET A 202 6.23 -37.88 18.06
CA MET A 202 5.67 -39.20 17.74
C MET A 202 4.23 -39.31 18.22
N SER A 203 3.39 -40.04 17.47
CA SER A 203 2.00 -40.28 17.86
C SER A 203 1.89 -40.92 19.24
N SER A 204 0.82 -40.59 19.97
CA SER A 204 0.51 -41.16 21.28
C SER A 204 0.53 -42.69 21.25
N GLU A 205 -0.15 -43.29 20.28
CA GLU A 205 -0.25 -44.75 20.15
C GLU A 205 1.10 -45.44 19.95
N ARG A 206 2.00 -44.85 19.16
CA ARG A 206 3.32 -45.43 18.88
C ARG A 206 4.27 -45.23 20.05
N TYR A 207 4.22 -44.07 20.70
CA TYR A 207 4.98 -43.80 21.91
C TYR A 207 4.56 -44.72 23.06
N ASP A 208 3.25 -44.93 23.24
CA ASP A 208 2.71 -45.79 24.30
C ASP A 208 3.05 -47.27 24.07
N LYS A 209 3.20 -47.70 22.81
CA LYS A 209 3.75 -49.04 22.48
C LYS A 209 5.23 -49.14 22.85
N LEU A 210 6.03 -48.13 22.53
CA LEU A 210 7.45 -48.13 22.87
C LEU A 210 7.69 -48.11 24.38
N LEU A 211 6.82 -47.46 25.16
CA LEU A 211 6.87 -47.48 26.63
C LEU A 211 6.65 -48.88 27.23
N GLN A 212 6.13 -49.85 26.47
CA GLN A 212 6.00 -51.23 26.92
C GLN A 212 7.34 -51.97 26.84
N ASP A 213 8.18 -51.62 25.86
CA ASP A 213 9.47 -52.26 25.59
C ASP A 213 10.65 -51.48 26.20
N HIS A 214 10.50 -50.17 26.41
CA HIS A 214 11.54 -49.24 26.83
C HIS A 214 11.11 -48.35 28.00
N THR A 215 12.07 -47.92 28.80
CA THR A 215 11.82 -46.96 29.89
C THR A 215 11.62 -45.54 29.33
N LYS A 216 10.90 -44.69 30.07
CA LYS A 216 10.71 -43.28 29.68
C LYS A 216 12.05 -42.53 29.58
N GLU A 217 13.02 -42.87 30.43
CA GLU A 217 14.36 -42.27 30.42
C GLU A 217 15.14 -42.62 29.14
N GLU A 218 14.99 -43.86 28.62
CA GLU A 218 15.55 -44.26 27.33
C GLU A 218 14.92 -43.46 26.18
N LEU A 219 13.59 -43.30 26.18
CA LEU A 219 12.88 -42.52 25.16
C LEU A 219 13.26 -41.03 25.21
N ASP A 220 13.41 -40.47 26.41
CA ASP A 220 13.86 -39.09 26.61
C ASP A 220 15.33 -38.93 26.15
N SER A 221 16.18 -39.94 26.33
CA SER A 221 17.55 -39.96 25.80
C SER A 221 17.60 -39.96 24.27
N TRP A 222 16.61 -40.59 23.63
CA TRP A 222 16.40 -40.57 22.19
C TRP A 222 15.68 -39.30 21.71
N LYS A 223 15.35 -38.38 22.62
CA LYS A 223 14.64 -37.13 22.36
C LYS A 223 13.27 -37.33 21.70
N ILE A 224 12.59 -38.45 21.98
CA ILE A 224 11.25 -38.72 21.45
C ILE A 224 10.22 -38.02 22.33
N VAL A 225 9.35 -37.22 21.71
CA VAL A 225 8.29 -36.49 22.39
C VAL A 225 6.93 -37.05 21.97
N ARG A 226 6.14 -37.46 22.96
CA ARG A 226 4.77 -37.91 22.76
C ARG A 226 3.86 -36.75 22.33
N VAL A 227 3.16 -36.89 21.22
CA VAL A 227 2.05 -36.01 20.81
C VAL A 227 0.80 -36.35 21.61
N SER A 228 0.05 -35.33 22.02
CA SER A 228 -1.19 -35.53 22.76
C SER A 228 -2.29 -36.14 21.88
N GLU A 229 -3.05 -37.07 22.43
CA GLU A 229 -4.22 -37.69 21.78
C GLU A 229 -5.33 -36.67 21.46
N ASP A 230 -5.35 -35.56 22.21
CA ASP A 230 -6.29 -34.45 22.07
C ASP A 230 -5.92 -33.47 20.97
N PHE A 231 -4.73 -33.57 20.39
CA PHE A 231 -4.31 -32.68 19.32
C PHE A 231 -5.22 -32.81 18.10
N ARG A 232 -5.75 -31.66 17.64
CA ARG A 232 -6.66 -31.58 16.48
C ARG A 232 -6.34 -30.34 15.66
N VAL A 233 -6.64 -30.40 14.37
CA VAL A 233 -6.44 -29.27 13.46
C VAL A 233 -7.77 -28.82 12.86
N ILE A 234 -8.00 -27.50 12.88
CA ILE A 234 -9.08 -26.83 12.16
C ILE A 234 -8.45 -25.90 11.12
N ALA A 235 -8.51 -26.30 9.85
CA ALA A 235 -8.07 -25.46 8.74
C ALA A 235 -9.20 -24.52 8.29
N LEU A 236 -8.85 -23.29 7.90
CA LEU A 236 -9.72 -22.27 7.33
C LEU A 236 -9.12 -21.81 5.99
N GLY A 237 -9.90 -21.81 4.92
CA GLY A 237 -9.34 -21.50 3.59
C GLY A 237 -10.39 -21.21 2.53
N LEU A 238 -9.95 -20.63 1.43
CA LEU A 238 -10.82 -20.18 0.34
C LEU A 238 -10.98 -21.25 -0.74
N PRO A 239 -12.15 -21.36 -1.39
CA PRO A 239 -12.32 -22.25 -2.52
C PRO A 239 -11.56 -21.72 -3.75
N VAL A 240 -10.53 -22.46 -4.16
CA VAL A 240 -9.73 -22.21 -5.38
C VAL A 240 -10.21 -23.17 -6.47
N PRO A 241 -10.45 -22.73 -7.73
CA PRO A 241 -9.99 -21.49 -8.36
C PRO A 241 -10.95 -20.29 -8.31
N LYS A 242 -12.09 -20.36 -7.59
CA LYS A 242 -13.05 -19.24 -7.52
C LYS A 242 -12.39 -17.97 -6.99
N TYR A 243 -11.62 -18.08 -5.91
CA TYR A 243 -10.81 -16.99 -5.37
C TYR A 243 -9.33 -17.18 -5.70
N LYS A 244 -8.56 -16.09 -5.61
CA LYS A 244 -7.11 -16.11 -5.82
C LYS A 244 -6.43 -16.93 -4.72
N GLY A 245 -5.60 -17.89 -5.12
CA GLY A 245 -4.84 -18.73 -4.22
C GLY A 245 -4.22 -19.91 -4.97
N ASN A 246 -3.36 -20.64 -4.28
CA ASN A 246 -2.81 -21.90 -4.74
C ASN A 246 -3.78 -23.03 -4.42
N PRO A 247 -4.18 -23.86 -5.40
CA PRO A 247 -4.96 -25.05 -5.09
C PRO A 247 -4.12 -25.99 -4.24
N LEU A 248 -4.77 -26.64 -3.27
CA LEU A 248 -4.10 -27.58 -2.39
C LEU A 248 -3.78 -28.88 -3.10
N ASP A 249 -2.59 -29.42 -2.82
CA ASP A 249 -2.17 -30.68 -3.37
C ASP A 249 -3.12 -31.82 -2.91
N PRO A 250 -3.47 -32.77 -3.79
CA PRO A 250 -4.40 -33.85 -3.46
C PRO A 250 -4.05 -34.63 -2.17
N PRO A 251 -2.77 -34.95 -1.86
CA PRO A 251 -2.41 -35.63 -0.62
C PRO A 251 -2.68 -34.82 0.65
N LEU A 252 -2.47 -33.49 0.60
CA LEU A 252 -2.77 -32.64 1.75
C LEU A 252 -4.29 -32.49 1.92
N ARG A 253 -5.02 -32.38 0.80
CA ARG A 253 -6.47 -32.27 0.78
C ARG A 253 -7.16 -33.50 1.39
N SER A 254 -6.65 -34.71 1.15
CA SER A 254 -7.28 -35.96 1.64
C SER A 254 -7.23 -36.14 3.16
N ARG A 255 -6.37 -35.39 3.87
CA ARG A 255 -6.24 -35.46 5.33
C ARG A 255 -7.33 -34.72 6.10
N PHE A 256 -8.01 -33.81 5.43
CA PHE A 256 -9.06 -33.01 6.05
C PHE A 256 -10.44 -33.52 5.68
N GLN A 257 -11.34 -33.49 6.65
CA GLN A 257 -12.76 -33.53 6.37
C GLN A 257 -13.21 -32.11 6.05
N ALA A 258 -13.56 -31.86 4.79
CA ALA A 258 -13.96 -30.53 4.35
C ALA A 258 -15.46 -30.29 4.58
N ARG A 259 -15.83 -29.08 4.97
CA ARG A 259 -17.20 -28.58 4.93
C ARG A 259 -17.24 -27.19 4.34
N ASP A 260 -18.17 -27.01 3.41
CA ASP A 260 -18.46 -25.71 2.83
C ASP A 260 -19.32 -24.89 3.79
N ILE A 261 -18.83 -23.70 4.12
CA ILE A 261 -19.49 -22.68 4.94
C ILE A 261 -19.79 -21.53 4.00
N TYR A 262 -20.93 -21.62 3.32
CA TYR A 262 -21.43 -20.51 2.52
C TYR A 262 -22.07 -19.43 3.41
N TYR A 263 -22.52 -18.33 2.80
CA TYR A 263 -23.29 -17.32 3.52
C TYR A 263 -24.53 -17.91 4.20
N LEU A 264 -24.96 -17.28 5.30
CA LEU A 264 -26.17 -17.70 6.01
C LEU A 264 -27.39 -17.69 5.06
N PRO A 265 -28.33 -18.63 5.21
CA PRO A 265 -29.58 -18.61 4.45
C PRO A 265 -30.29 -17.26 4.59
N PHE A 266 -31.00 -16.85 3.54
CA PHE A 266 -31.66 -15.54 3.49
C PHE A 266 -32.51 -15.24 4.74
N LYS A 267 -33.24 -16.24 5.24
CA LYS A 267 -34.08 -16.11 6.44
C LYS A 267 -33.23 -15.78 7.69
N ASP A 268 -32.21 -16.58 7.96
CA ASP A 268 -31.33 -16.42 9.12
C ASP A 268 -30.60 -15.08 9.08
N MET A 269 -30.10 -14.69 7.90
CA MET A 269 -29.44 -13.40 7.70
C MET A 269 -30.42 -12.23 7.93
N LEU A 270 -31.65 -12.35 7.44
CA LEU A 270 -32.67 -11.31 7.61
C LEU A 270 -33.04 -11.10 9.08
N GLU A 271 -33.18 -12.17 9.87
CA GLU A 271 -33.42 -12.10 11.31
C GLU A 271 -32.28 -11.38 12.04
N LEU A 272 -31.02 -11.70 11.71
CA LEU A 272 -29.84 -11.00 12.24
C LEU A 272 -29.85 -9.51 11.86
N LEU A 273 -30.13 -9.19 10.61
CA LEU A 273 -30.17 -7.81 10.12
C LEU A 273 -31.29 -6.99 10.78
N TYR A 274 -32.46 -7.59 11.05
CA TYR A 274 -33.54 -6.94 11.80
C TYR A 274 -33.15 -6.65 13.25
N SER A 275 -32.39 -7.55 13.89
CA SER A 275 -31.88 -7.30 15.24
C SER A 275 -30.85 -6.16 15.30
N ALA A 276 -30.04 -6.01 14.23
CA ALA A 276 -29.01 -4.98 14.16
C ALA A 276 -29.56 -3.56 13.88
N GLY A 277 -30.74 -3.45 13.25
CA GLY A 277 -31.33 -2.19 12.82
C GLY A 277 -32.83 -2.09 13.11
N PRO A 278 -33.26 -2.01 14.38
CA PRO A 278 -34.67 -2.03 14.75
C PRO A 278 -35.46 -0.80 14.26
N ASN A 279 -34.79 0.34 14.02
CA ASN A 279 -35.45 1.57 13.59
C ASN A 279 -35.61 1.68 12.06
N ILE A 280 -35.20 0.66 11.30
CA ILE A 280 -35.20 0.68 9.83
C ILE A 280 -36.43 -0.07 9.31
N ALA A 281 -37.05 0.45 8.25
CA ALA A 281 -38.17 -0.22 7.60
C ALA A 281 -37.77 -1.64 7.14
N ALA A 282 -38.57 -2.64 7.52
CA ALA A 282 -38.28 -4.05 7.25
C ALA A 282 -38.13 -4.38 5.76
N GLU A 283 -38.87 -3.66 4.91
CA GLU A 283 -38.79 -3.75 3.45
C GLU A 283 -37.41 -3.35 2.92
N ARG A 284 -36.85 -2.25 3.45
CA ARG A 284 -35.55 -1.71 3.03
C ARG A 284 -34.40 -2.67 3.35
N VAL A 285 -34.43 -3.28 4.53
CA VAL A 285 -33.45 -4.32 4.92
C VAL A 285 -33.55 -5.53 4.00
N SER A 286 -34.78 -5.97 3.68
CA SER A 286 -35.03 -7.08 2.76
C SER A 286 -34.54 -6.79 1.33
N GLN A 287 -34.74 -5.56 0.82
CA GLN A 287 -34.23 -5.13 -0.48
C GLN A 287 -32.70 -5.14 -0.53
N LEU A 288 -32.02 -4.61 0.51
CA LEU A 288 -30.56 -4.61 0.60
C LEU A 288 -29.99 -6.03 0.62
N LEU A 289 -30.59 -6.93 1.40
CA LEU A 289 -30.17 -8.33 1.43
C LEU A 289 -30.41 -9.01 0.07
N SER A 290 -31.55 -8.75 -0.58
CA SER A 290 -31.87 -9.28 -1.91
C SER A 290 -30.87 -8.83 -2.97
N LEU A 291 -30.43 -7.56 -2.91
CA LEU A 291 -29.36 -7.04 -3.75
C LEU A 291 -28.04 -7.76 -3.49
N ALA A 292 -27.63 -7.89 -2.23
CA ALA A 292 -26.40 -8.58 -1.86
C ALA A 292 -26.38 -10.03 -2.35
N THR A 293 -27.49 -10.76 -2.20
CA THR A 293 -27.61 -12.14 -2.69
C THR A 293 -27.59 -12.22 -4.22
N THR A 294 -28.15 -11.22 -4.91
CA THR A 294 -28.14 -11.17 -6.37
C THR A 294 -26.72 -10.92 -6.90
N LEU A 295 -25.96 -10.03 -6.26
CA LEU A 295 -24.56 -9.76 -6.62
C LEU A 295 -23.61 -10.91 -6.29
N CYS A 296 -23.97 -11.79 -5.34
CA CYS A 296 -23.24 -13.03 -5.05
C CYS A 296 -23.65 -14.23 -5.92
N SER A 297 -24.54 -14.03 -6.91
CA SER A 297 -25.00 -15.09 -7.80
C SER A 297 -23.94 -15.48 -8.85
N LEU A 298 -24.05 -16.70 -9.37
CA LEU A 298 -23.18 -17.20 -10.45
C LEU A 298 -23.28 -16.33 -11.71
N GLU A 299 -24.45 -15.78 -12.01
CA GLU A 299 -24.68 -14.86 -13.13
C GLU A 299 -23.83 -13.59 -12.99
N SER A 300 -23.78 -13.00 -11.80
CA SER A 300 -22.95 -11.82 -11.53
C SER A 300 -21.45 -12.11 -11.64
N SER A 301 -21.03 -13.30 -11.18
CA SER A 301 -19.65 -13.75 -11.33
C SER A 301 -19.26 -13.96 -12.81
N SER A 302 -20.18 -14.44 -13.65
CA SER A 302 -19.94 -14.59 -15.09
C SER A 302 -19.75 -13.25 -15.82
N LEU A 303 -20.32 -12.18 -15.28
CA LEU A 303 -20.11 -10.79 -15.73
C LEU A 303 -18.79 -10.19 -15.23
N GLY A 304 -17.98 -10.95 -14.49
CA GLY A 304 -16.71 -10.49 -13.92
C GLY A 304 -16.86 -9.56 -12.71
N LEU A 305 -18.04 -9.54 -12.06
CA LEU A 305 -18.26 -8.77 -10.84
C LEU A 305 -17.63 -9.48 -9.63
N PRO A 306 -16.85 -8.78 -8.78
CA PRO A 306 -16.42 -9.34 -7.50
C PRO A 306 -17.61 -9.58 -6.56
N ASP A 307 -17.51 -10.63 -5.73
CA ASP A 307 -18.54 -10.95 -4.74
C ASP A 307 -18.79 -9.77 -3.78
N PHE A 308 -20.06 -9.55 -3.45
CA PHE A 308 -20.48 -8.49 -2.53
C PHE A 308 -20.14 -8.86 -1.07
N PRO A 309 -19.64 -7.92 -0.24
CA PRO A 309 -19.28 -8.20 1.14
C PRO A 309 -20.52 -8.26 2.04
N VAL A 310 -21.20 -9.42 2.06
CA VAL A 310 -22.44 -9.63 2.84
C VAL A 310 -22.23 -9.37 4.34
N ASP A 311 -21.08 -9.74 4.89
CA ASP A 311 -20.76 -9.53 6.31
C ASP A 311 -20.74 -8.04 6.71
N ASN A 312 -20.47 -7.13 5.76
CA ASN A 312 -20.45 -5.70 6.03
C ASN A 312 -21.85 -5.08 6.13
N LEU A 313 -22.92 -5.83 5.82
CA LEU A 313 -24.30 -5.35 5.97
C LEU A 313 -24.66 -5.05 7.42
N ILE A 314 -24.14 -5.79 8.40
CA ILE A 314 -24.41 -5.56 9.82
C ILE A 314 -23.86 -4.18 10.25
N PRO A 315 -22.55 -3.88 10.09
CA PRO A 315 -22.02 -2.53 10.29
C PRO A 315 -22.76 -1.45 9.51
N ALA A 316 -23.15 -1.72 8.26
CA ALA A 316 -23.89 -0.78 7.42
C ALA A 316 -25.27 -0.43 7.99
N LEU A 317 -25.97 -1.41 8.58
CA LEU A 317 -27.25 -1.19 9.23
C LEU A 317 -27.12 -0.42 10.53
N HIS A 318 -26.04 -0.57 11.29
CA HIS A 318 -25.80 0.30 12.45
C HIS A 318 -25.70 1.77 12.01
N VAL A 319 -25.04 2.05 10.88
CA VAL A 319 -25.03 3.39 10.29
C VAL A 319 -26.43 3.83 9.86
N LEU A 320 -27.19 2.99 9.14
CA LEU A 320 -28.57 3.33 8.74
C LEU A 320 -29.52 3.50 9.93
N ASN A 321 -29.29 2.81 11.05
CA ASN A 321 -30.13 2.90 12.24
C ASN A 321 -30.00 4.27 12.90
N SER A 322 -28.77 4.83 12.93
CA SER A 322 -28.51 6.20 13.37
C SER A 322 -28.90 7.25 12.32
N PHE A 323 -28.83 6.89 11.03
CA PHE A 323 -29.14 7.79 9.91
C PHE A 323 -30.16 7.17 8.93
N PRO A 324 -31.45 7.08 9.30
CA PRO A 324 -32.47 6.48 8.43
C PRO A 324 -32.66 7.22 7.10
N MET A 325 -32.28 8.50 7.05
CA MET A 325 -32.39 9.40 5.90
C MET A 325 -31.31 9.15 4.83
N LEU A 326 -30.27 8.37 5.13
CA LEU A 326 -29.23 8.03 4.15
C LEU A 326 -29.84 7.27 2.99
N SER A 327 -29.25 7.45 1.80
CA SER A 327 -29.64 6.76 0.58
C SER A 327 -29.12 5.32 0.57
N SER A 328 -29.91 4.38 0.02
CA SER A 328 -29.45 2.98 -0.09
C SER A 328 -28.32 2.85 -1.11
N GLN A 329 -28.34 3.64 -2.18
CA GLN A 329 -27.27 3.68 -3.19
C GLN A 329 -25.94 4.17 -2.59
N GLN A 330 -25.97 5.22 -1.76
CA GLN A 330 -24.78 5.73 -1.06
C GLN A 330 -24.18 4.66 -0.15
N LEU A 331 -25.03 3.94 0.59
CA LEU A 331 -24.58 2.85 1.44
C LEU A 331 -23.94 1.72 0.64
N VAL A 332 -24.57 1.31 -0.47
CA VAL A 332 -24.00 0.30 -1.37
C VAL A 332 -22.66 0.74 -1.93
N ASN A 333 -22.50 2.02 -2.33
CA ASN A 333 -21.21 2.53 -2.80
C ASN A 333 -20.13 2.53 -1.68
N ARG A 334 -20.52 2.67 -0.40
CA ARG A 334 -19.60 2.53 0.74
C ARG A 334 -19.16 1.08 0.99
N LEU A 335 -20.04 0.11 0.73
CA LEU A 335 -19.72 -1.31 0.91
C LEU A 335 -18.99 -1.89 -0.30
N TYR A 336 -19.39 -1.43 -1.48
CA TYR A 336 -18.99 -1.96 -2.76
C TYR A 336 -18.83 -0.77 -3.73
N PRO A 337 -17.63 -0.14 -3.79
CA PRO A 337 -17.40 1.07 -4.59
C PRO A 337 -17.35 0.78 -6.09
N TYR A 338 -18.48 0.32 -6.64
CA TYR A 338 -18.65 -0.13 -8.02
C TYR A 338 -18.31 0.96 -9.04
N SER A 339 -18.52 2.23 -8.66
CA SER A 339 -18.14 3.42 -9.42
C SER A 339 -16.63 3.56 -9.63
N SER A 340 -15.81 2.95 -8.78
CA SER A 340 -14.34 3.01 -8.85
C SER A 340 -13.73 1.70 -9.32
N ILE A 341 -14.35 0.56 -8.98
CA ILE A 341 -13.82 -0.78 -9.28
C ILE A 341 -14.11 -1.21 -10.72
N LEU A 342 -15.32 -0.91 -11.21
CA LEU A 342 -15.84 -1.49 -12.45
C LEU A 342 -15.69 -0.54 -13.64
N GLY A 343 -15.53 -1.14 -14.82
CA GLY A 343 -15.68 -0.44 -16.10
C GLY A 343 -17.15 -0.06 -16.37
N LYS A 344 -17.41 0.58 -17.52
CA LYS A 344 -18.75 1.06 -17.89
C LYS A 344 -19.81 -0.04 -17.85
N GLU A 345 -19.53 -1.20 -18.44
CA GLU A 345 -20.45 -2.34 -18.50
C GLU A 345 -20.79 -2.90 -17.11
N GLY A 346 -19.77 -3.09 -16.26
CA GLY A 346 -19.98 -3.55 -14.88
C GLY A 346 -20.78 -2.57 -14.03
N ARG A 347 -20.57 -1.25 -14.20
CA ARG A 347 -21.38 -0.22 -13.51
C ARG A 347 -22.84 -0.29 -13.93
N THR A 348 -23.11 -0.38 -15.23
CA THR A 348 -24.49 -0.49 -15.74
C THR A 348 -25.18 -1.76 -15.25
N ALA A 349 -24.45 -2.86 -15.07
CA ALA A 349 -25.00 -4.10 -14.50
C ALA A 349 -25.42 -3.90 -13.04
N VAL A 350 -24.57 -3.29 -12.21
CA VAL A 350 -24.89 -3.01 -10.79
C VAL A 350 -26.04 -2.01 -10.67
N GLU A 351 -26.06 -0.97 -11.49
CA GLU A 351 -27.17 0.00 -11.56
C GLU A 351 -28.48 -0.64 -12.01
N GLY A 352 -28.43 -1.59 -12.96
CA GLY A 352 -29.58 -2.41 -13.35
C GLY A 352 -30.12 -3.28 -12.21
N VAL A 353 -29.24 -3.81 -11.35
CA VAL A 353 -29.67 -4.55 -10.14
C VAL A 353 -30.28 -3.59 -9.11
N LEU A 354 -29.66 -2.43 -8.87
CA LEU A 354 -30.20 -1.40 -7.98
C LEU A 354 -31.59 -0.92 -8.43
N SER A 355 -31.80 -0.74 -9.74
CA SER A 355 -33.09 -0.32 -10.30
C SER A 355 -34.18 -1.36 -10.08
N ARG A 356 -33.85 -2.63 -10.28
CA ARG A 356 -34.77 -3.77 -10.11
C ARG A 356 -35.28 -3.92 -8.68
N PHE A 357 -34.48 -3.53 -7.70
CA PHE A 357 -34.85 -3.54 -6.28
C PHE A 357 -35.34 -2.19 -5.75
N GLU A 358 -35.57 -1.20 -6.62
CA GLU A 358 -36.04 0.14 -6.25
C GLU A 358 -35.08 0.87 -5.27
N LEU A 359 -33.78 0.55 -5.35
CA LEU A 359 -32.72 1.11 -4.52
C LEU A 359 -31.91 2.21 -5.22
N LEU A 360 -32.19 2.48 -6.50
CA LEU A 360 -31.64 3.63 -7.20
C LEU A 360 -32.34 4.90 -6.73
N ASP A 361 -31.56 5.82 -6.18
CA ASP A 361 -32.03 7.15 -5.93
C ASP A 361 -32.01 7.92 -7.26
N GLY A 362 -33.17 8.32 -7.76
CA GLY A 362 -33.27 9.14 -8.97
C GLY A 362 -32.61 10.49 -8.75
N HIS A 363 -31.30 10.60 -8.97
CA HIS A 363 -30.46 11.82 -8.92
C HIS A 363 -30.77 12.79 -7.77
N ARG A 364 -31.29 12.32 -6.62
CA ARG A 364 -31.45 13.16 -5.43
C ARG A 364 -30.05 13.52 -4.98
N GLN A 365 -29.69 14.80 -5.10
CA GLN A 365 -28.43 15.33 -4.58
C GLN A 365 -28.25 14.85 -3.15
N ALA A 366 -27.05 14.34 -2.84
CA ALA A 366 -26.68 14.01 -1.48
C ALA A 366 -27.03 15.19 -0.58
N ALA A 367 -27.80 14.95 0.48
CA ALA A 367 -28.14 16.01 1.42
C ALA A 367 -26.84 16.65 1.92
N ALA A 368 -26.73 17.97 1.76
CA ALA A 368 -25.59 18.72 2.26
C ALA A 368 -25.43 18.39 3.74
N SER A 369 -24.26 17.84 4.07
CA SER A 369 -23.95 17.33 5.41
C SER A 369 -22.70 18.03 5.92
N ALA A 370 -22.82 18.62 7.10
CA ALA A 370 -21.76 19.39 7.72
C ALA A 370 -21.60 18.99 9.18
N ILE A 371 -20.35 18.96 9.65
CA ILE A 371 -20.01 18.73 11.05
C ILE A 371 -20.17 20.06 11.79
N LEU A 372 -21.04 20.08 12.81
CA LEU A 372 -21.28 21.26 13.63
C LEU A 372 -20.35 21.30 14.85
N SER A 373 -20.26 20.19 15.58
CA SER A 373 -19.45 20.09 16.79
C SER A 373 -18.90 18.68 16.99
N VAL A 374 -17.74 18.64 17.64
CA VAL A 374 -17.08 17.43 18.11
C VAL A 374 -16.67 17.69 19.57
N SER A 375 -17.26 16.97 20.52
CA SER A 375 -17.01 17.13 21.95
C SER A 375 -16.70 15.79 22.62
N LYS A 376 -15.96 15.82 23.74
CA LYS A 376 -15.66 14.59 24.49
C LYS A 376 -16.95 14.11 25.14
N THR A 377 -17.26 12.82 24.94
CA THR A 377 -18.42 12.18 25.58
C THR A 377 -18.14 12.01 27.08
N THR A 378 -19.15 12.21 27.92
CA THR A 378 -19.07 11.95 29.38
C THR A 378 -19.32 10.49 29.75
N ASP A 379 -19.97 9.76 28.86
CA ASP A 379 -20.59 8.46 29.14
C ASP A 379 -19.64 7.27 28.89
N VAL A 380 -18.79 7.36 27.87
CA VAL A 380 -17.89 6.27 27.45
C VAL A 380 -16.48 6.81 27.23
N GLU A 381 -15.52 6.27 27.98
CA GLU A 381 -14.12 6.65 27.86
C GLU A 381 -13.57 6.29 26.47
N GLY A 382 -12.84 7.22 25.85
CA GLY A 382 -12.31 7.03 24.49
C GLY A 382 -13.34 7.21 23.36
N HIS A 383 -14.49 7.84 23.62
CA HIS A 383 -15.48 8.23 22.61
C HIS A 383 -15.67 9.76 22.56
N ALA A 384 -16.19 10.25 21.42
CA ALA A 384 -16.58 11.63 21.19
C ALA A 384 -18.01 11.70 20.63
N ASP A 385 -18.74 12.74 21.05
CA ASP A 385 -20.05 13.09 20.54
C ASP A 385 -19.86 13.98 19.31
N VAL A 386 -20.39 13.53 18.18
CA VAL A 386 -20.34 14.27 16.91
C VAL A 386 -21.74 14.68 16.54
N THR A 387 -21.95 15.98 16.31
CA THR A 387 -23.22 16.52 15.82
C THR A 387 -23.10 16.88 14.35
N LEU A 388 -23.89 16.19 13.52
CA LEU A 388 -23.98 16.43 12.08
C LEU A 388 -25.30 17.12 11.74
N ARG A 389 -25.26 18.14 10.87
CA ARG A 389 -26.45 18.69 10.22
C ARG A 389 -26.71 17.94 8.92
N MET A 390 -27.88 17.34 8.80
CA MET A 390 -28.34 16.67 7.57
C MET A 390 -29.79 17.03 7.28
N SER A 391 -30.08 17.60 6.10
CA SER A 391 -31.45 17.95 5.67
C SER A 391 -32.23 18.74 6.73
N ASP A 392 -31.60 19.78 7.29
CA ASP A 392 -32.13 20.65 8.37
C ASP A 392 -32.40 19.97 9.73
N LYS A 393 -31.87 18.76 9.95
CA LYS A 393 -31.88 18.09 11.26
C LYS A 393 -30.46 17.93 11.81
N ASP A 394 -30.32 18.19 13.10
CA ASP A 394 -29.06 17.98 13.82
C ASP A 394 -29.12 16.61 14.51
N ILE A 395 -28.21 15.72 14.14
CA ILE A 395 -28.12 14.34 14.66
C ILE A 395 -26.81 14.22 15.43
N THR A 396 -26.91 13.87 16.71
CA THR A 396 -25.76 13.59 17.57
C THR A 396 -25.60 12.08 17.77
N PHE A 397 -24.38 11.59 17.62
CA PHE A 397 -24.04 10.18 17.78
C PHE A 397 -22.60 10.05 18.31
N GLN A 398 -22.31 8.91 18.93
CA GLN A 398 -21.01 8.63 19.53
C GLN A 398 -20.10 7.94 18.52
N VAL A 399 -18.85 8.38 18.46
CA VAL A 399 -17.78 7.74 17.67
C VAL A 399 -16.53 7.52 18.51
N PRO A 400 -15.70 6.51 18.16
CA PRO A 400 -14.42 6.30 18.82
C PRO A 400 -13.49 7.51 18.63
N ALA A 401 -12.82 7.94 19.69
CA ALA A 401 -11.92 9.08 19.71
C ALA A 401 -10.53 8.71 20.24
N GLY A 402 -9.53 9.50 19.85
CA GLY A 402 -8.16 9.35 20.30
C GLY A 402 -7.89 10.00 21.66
N LEU A 403 -6.65 9.85 22.12
CA LEU A 403 -6.22 10.29 23.46
C LEU A 403 -5.88 11.80 23.55
N LYS A 404 -5.76 12.51 22.42
CA LYS A 404 -5.45 13.95 22.41
C LYS A 404 -6.71 14.80 22.61
N GLU A 405 -6.52 16.10 22.78
CA GLU A 405 -7.63 17.05 22.77
C GLU A 405 -8.32 17.06 21.40
N LEU A 406 -9.66 17.06 21.44
CA LEU A 406 -10.49 17.19 20.25
C LEU A 406 -10.40 18.61 19.73
N ARG A 407 -10.51 18.77 18.41
CA ARG A 407 -10.53 20.08 17.78
C ARG A 407 -11.88 20.34 17.11
N PRO A 408 -12.39 21.58 17.18
CA PRO A 408 -13.60 21.94 16.45
C PRO A 408 -13.35 21.86 14.94
N PRO A 409 -14.40 21.57 14.14
CA PRO A 409 -14.26 21.46 12.69
C PRO A 409 -13.78 22.77 12.07
N ASN A 410 -12.96 22.69 11.01
CA ASN A 410 -12.43 23.84 10.26
C ASN A 410 -11.59 24.82 11.10
N SER A 411 -10.97 24.35 12.19
CA SER A 411 -10.15 25.20 13.08
C SER A 411 -8.66 25.18 12.75
N SER A 412 -8.20 24.30 11.87
CA SER A 412 -6.79 24.17 11.53
C SER A 412 -6.34 25.30 10.57
N PRO A 413 -5.26 26.04 10.89
CA PRO A 413 -4.80 27.15 10.06
C PRO A 413 -4.20 26.70 8.72
N THR A 414 -3.91 25.40 8.59
CA THR A 414 -3.28 24.78 7.43
C THR A 414 -4.24 24.08 6.48
N PHE A 415 -5.54 24.00 6.82
CA PHE A 415 -6.55 23.32 6.02
C PHE A 415 -7.59 24.32 5.53
N ILE A 416 -7.89 24.28 4.23
CA ILE A 416 -9.00 25.03 3.67
C ILE A 416 -10.11 24.04 3.34
N SER A 417 -11.24 24.20 4.03
CA SER A 417 -12.39 23.32 3.86
C SER A 417 -13.16 23.68 2.59
N THR A 418 -13.42 22.68 1.75
CA THR A 418 -14.31 22.79 0.60
C THR A 418 -15.64 22.09 0.90
N PRO A 419 -16.73 22.41 0.17
CA PRO A 419 -17.98 21.67 0.30
C PRO A 419 -17.81 20.16 0.09
N SER A 420 -17.07 19.76 -0.95
CA SER A 420 -16.72 18.34 -1.19
C SER A 420 -15.96 17.69 -0.03
N HIS A 421 -14.98 18.39 0.56
CA HIS A 421 -14.26 17.87 1.74
C HIS A 421 -15.17 17.75 2.97
N SER A 422 -16.02 18.75 3.21
CA SER A 422 -16.95 18.75 4.35
C SER A 422 -17.95 17.61 4.26
N GLN A 423 -18.50 17.37 3.07
CA GLN A 423 -19.36 16.22 2.82
C GLN A 423 -18.61 14.91 3.07
N LEU A 424 -17.44 14.71 2.47
CA LEU A 424 -16.67 13.49 2.65
C LEU A 424 -16.28 13.24 4.11
N LEU A 425 -15.85 14.26 4.86
CA LEU A 425 -15.55 14.15 6.28
C LEU A 425 -16.79 13.72 7.07
N SER A 426 -17.97 14.26 6.75
CA SER A 426 -19.21 13.84 7.40
C SER A 426 -19.55 12.37 7.11
N GLU A 427 -19.33 11.90 5.87
CA GLU A 427 -19.54 10.51 5.48
C GLU A 427 -18.52 9.58 6.15
N MET A 428 -17.29 10.04 6.35
CA MET A 428 -16.25 9.32 7.11
C MET A 428 -16.65 9.20 8.59
N MET A 429 -17.16 10.26 9.23
CA MET A 429 -17.64 10.21 10.61
C MET A 429 -18.76 9.18 10.80
N GLN A 430 -19.71 9.13 9.85
CA GLN A 430 -20.80 8.14 9.88
C GLN A 430 -20.26 6.69 9.80
N SER A 431 -19.31 6.43 8.92
CA SER A 431 -18.73 5.08 8.76
C SER A 431 -17.83 4.68 9.92
N HIS A 432 -17.11 5.64 10.51
CA HIS A 432 -16.18 5.43 11.63
C HIS A 432 -16.87 4.94 12.91
N MET A 433 -18.16 5.22 13.05
CA MET A 433 -19.00 4.65 14.12
C MET A 433 -19.04 3.12 14.08
N ALA A 434 -18.95 2.52 12.88
CA ALA A 434 -19.21 1.10 12.68
C ALA A 434 -17.97 0.28 12.30
N LYS A 435 -17.07 0.80 11.46
CA LYS A 435 -15.93 0.03 10.93
C LYS A 435 -14.76 0.91 10.46
N ASP A 436 -13.59 0.31 10.30
CA ASP A 436 -12.41 0.93 9.67
C ASP A 436 -12.67 1.35 8.22
N ILE A 437 -11.93 2.38 7.75
CA ILE A 437 -12.24 3.10 6.51
C ILE A 437 -11.09 2.99 5.50
N CYS A 438 -11.42 2.92 4.21
CA CYS A 438 -10.47 3.03 3.11
C CYS A 438 -10.86 4.17 2.15
N LEU A 439 -9.96 5.14 1.97
CA LEU A 439 -10.11 6.24 1.01
C LEU A 439 -9.51 5.87 -0.34
N ILE A 440 -10.33 5.85 -1.39
CA ILE A 440 -9.90 5.61 -2.77
C ILE A 440 -9.90 6.93 -3.52
N GLY A 441 -8.77 7.29 -4.13
CA GLY A 441 -8.71 8.51 -4.97
C GLY A 441 -7.41 8.61 -5.74
N ALA A 442 -7.39 9.44 -6.78
CA ALA A 442 -6.21 9.64 -7.62
C ALA A 442 -5.00 10.19 -6.83
N LYS A 443 -3.81 10.13 -7.41
CA LYS A 443 -2.61 10.75 -6.83
C LYS A 443 -2.80 12.26 -6.67
N GLY A 444 -2.32 12.82 -5.55
CA GLY A 444 -2.35 14.27 -5.31
C GLY A 444 -3.74 14.91 -5.14
N CYS A 445 -4.82 14.14 -4.90
CA CYS A 445 -6.18 14.69 -4.68
C CYS A 445 -6.51 15.11 -3.24
N GLY A 446 -5.55 15.04 -2.31
CA GLY A 446 -5.74 15.50 -0.92
C GLY A 446 -6.08 14.41 0.11
N LYS A 447 -6.06 13.12 -0.25
CA LYS A 447 -6.39 12.00 0.66
C LYS A 447 -5.69 12.09 2.03
N SER A 448 -4.37 12.31 2.04
CA SER A 448 -3.57 12.39 3.27
C SER A 448 -3.90 13.62 4.11
N VAL A 449 -4.34 14.71 3.48
CA VAL A 449 -4.76 15.94 4.18
C VAL A 449 -6.11 15.70 4.87
N ILE A 450 -7.06 15.06 4.17
CA ILE A 450 -8.37 14.70 4.72
C ILE A 450 -8.23 13.71 5.88
N ALA A 451 -7.37 12.70 5.73
CA ALA A 451 -7.07 11.74 6.79
C ALA A 451 -6.46 12.43 8.03
N ARG A 452 -5.60 13.44 7.84
CA ARG A 452 -5.02 14.21 8.93
C ARG A 452 -6.06 15.06 9.65
N GLU A 453 -6.87 15.82 8.91
CA GLU A 453 -7.94 16.64 9.49
C GLU A 453 -8.94 15.75 10.25
N PHE A 454 -9.31 14.60 9.69
CA PHE A 454 -10.16 13.60 10.35
C PHE A 454 -9.58 13.14 11.69
N ALA A 455 -8.28 12.81 11.71
CA ALA A 455 -7.59 12.37 12.91
C ALA A 455 -7.51 13.49 13.97
N GLU A 456 -7.19 14.72 13.55
CA GLU A 456 -7.04 15.85 14.45
C GLU A 456 -8.36 16.29 15.09
N MET A 457 -9.47 16.28 14.34
CA MET A 457 -10.80 16.56 14.90
C MET A 457 -11.16 15.58 16.03
N LEU A 458 -10.87 14.29 15.83
CA LEU A 458 -11.17 13.21 16.79
C LEU A 458 -10.06 12.97 17.82
N GLY A 459 -9.03 13.82 17.89
CA GLY A 459 -7.96 13.70 18.89
C GLY A 459 -7.03 12.49 18.69
N TYR A 460 -6.96 11.91 17.49
CA TYR A 460 -6.06 10.81 17.20
C TYR A 460 -4.61 11.26 17.03
N SER A 461 -3.68 10.43 17.52
CA SER A 461 -2.30 10.46 17.04
C SER A 461 -2.20 9.53 15.84
N ILE A 462 -1.70 10.03 14.72
CA ILE A 462 -1.53 9.24 13.50
C ILE A 462 -0.22 8.45 13.58
N GLU A 463 -0.27 7.18 13.23
CA GLU A 463 0.91 6.34 12.97
C GLU A 463 0.93 5.99 11.47
N PRO A 464 1.73 6.68 10.65
CA PRO A 464 1.79 6.43 9.21
C PRO A 464 2.64 5.20 8.89
N VAL A 465 2.10 4.30 8.07
CA VAL A 465 2.80 3.14 7.51
C VAL A 465 2.64 3.15 6.00
N MET A 466 3.76 3.31 5.30
CA MET A 466 3.79 3.26 3.84
C MET A 466 3.99 1.83 3.38
N LEU A 467 3.07 1.39 2.55
CA LEU A 467 2.99 0.04 2.02
C LEU A 467 3.65 -0.03 0.63
N TYR A 468 4.41 -1.10 0.40
CA TYR A 468 5.15 -1.34 -0.84
C TYR A 468 4.96 -2.79 -1.31
N GLN A 469 5.34 -3.06 -2.57
CA GLN A 469 4.96 -4.29 -3.26
C GLN A 469 5.55 -5.57 -2.64
N ASP A 470 6.80 -5.52 -2.23
CA ASP A 470 7.54 -6.66 -1.68
C ASP A 470 7.53 -6.70 -0.14
N MET A 471 6.54 -6.04 0.48
CA MET A 471 6.42 -6.02 1.94
C MET A 471 5.99 -7.38 2.46
N THR A 472 6.66 -7.88 3.51
CA THR A 472 6.36 -9.19 4.10
C THR A 472 5.46 -9.08 5.32
N ALA A 473 4.85 -10.20 5.74
CA ALA A 473 4.08 -10.26 6.99
C ALA A 473 4.93 -9.89 8.22
N ARG A 474 6.22 -10.20 8.20
CA ARG A 474 7.17 -9.83 9.28
C ARG A 474 7.37 -8.32 9.36
N ASP A 475 7.45 -7.63 8.22
CA ASP A 475 7.55 -6.16 8.21
C ASP A 475 6.30 -5.48 8.77
N LEU A 476 5.12 -6.07 8.55
CA LEU A 476 3.84 -5.54 9.06
C LEU A 476 3.62 -5.85 10.54
N LEU A 477 4.13 -6.96 11.06
CA LEU A 477 3.87 -7.40 12.44
C LEU A 477 5.05 -7.16 13.39
N GLN A 478 6.16 -7.88 13.18
CA GLN A 478 7.34 -7.82 14.03
C GLN A 478 8.60 -8.10 13.24
N GLN A 479 9.61 -7.27 13.46
CA GLN A 479 10.91 -7.41 12.86
C GLN A 479 11.91 -7.97 13.86
N ARG A 480 12.78 -8.86 13.37
CA ARG A 480 13.90 -9.38 14.15
C ARG A 480 15.07 -8.41 14.03
N TYR A 481 15.73 -8.12 15.15
CA TYR A 481 16.95 -7.33 15.18
C TYR A 481 17.98 -7.95 16.13
N THR A 482 19.24 -7.52 16.00
CA THR A 482 20.34 -7.99 16.84
C THR A 482 20.72 -6.88 17.82
N LEU A 483 20.76 -7.22 19.10
CA LEU A 483 21.21 -6.34 20.17
C LEU A 483 22.74 -6.15 20.10
N PRO A 484 23.30 -5.08 20.69
CA PRO A 484 24.75 -4.85 20.70
C PRO A 484 25.57 -5.98 21.31
N ASN A 485 24.97 -6.79 22.20
CA ASN A 485 25.60 -7.97 22.80
C ASN A 485 25.60 -9.21 21.88
N GLY A 486 25.05 -9.12 20.67
CA GLY A 486 24.91 -10.23 19.72
C GLY A 486 23.62 -11.05 19.87
N ASP A 487 22.78 -10.75 20.86
CA ASP A 487 21.53 -11.47 21.07
C ASP A 487 20.46 -11.06 20.06
N THR A 488 19.55 -11.97 19.75
CA THR A 488 18.44 -11.64 18.85
C THR A 488 17.19 -11.25 19.64
N ALA A 489 16.62 -10.11 19.30
CA ALA A 489 15.42 -9.57 19.91
C ALA A 489 14.34 -9.27 18.86
N TRP A 490 13.09 -9.19 19.33
CA TRP A 490 11.92 -8.84 18.52
C TRP A 490 11.53 -7.39 18.75
N ARG A 491 11.27 -6.68 17.65
CA ARG A 491 10.77 -5.31 17.66
C ARG A 491 9.35 -5.29 17.09
N PRO A 492 8.36 -4.75 17.82
CA PRO A 492 7.02 -4.56 17.27
C PRO A 492 7.07 -3.57 16.11
N SER A 493 6.29 -3.84 15.06
CA SER A 493 6.13 -2.88 13.97
C SER A 493 5.35 -1.64 14.44
N PRO A 494 5.36 -0.54 13.65
CA PRO A 494 4.52 0.62 13.93
C PRO A 494 3.02 0.28 14.01
N LEU A 495 2.57 -0.72 13.25
CA LEU A 495 1.19 -1.22 13.30
C LEU A 495 0.85 -1.82 14.67
N VAL A 496 1.72 -2.70 15.18
CA VAL A 496 1.54 -3.31 16.51
C VAL A 496 1.61 -2.25 17.60
N THR A 497 2.55 -1.32 17.48
CA THR A 497 2.70 -0.20 18.42
C THR A 497 1.45 0.68 18.44
N ALA A 498 0.86 0.98 17.27
CA ALA A 498 -0.39 1.73 17.16
C ALA A 498 -1.58 1.01 17.81
N ALA A 499 -1.65 -0.32 17.67
CA ALA A 499 -2.69 -1.15 18.28
C ALA A 499 -2.63 -1.13 19.82
N ILE A 500 -1.42 -1.16 20.38
CA ILE A 500 -1.19 -1.12 21.83
C ILE A 500 -1.43 0.29 22.39
N GLU A 501 -0.96 1.32 21.70
CA GLU A 501 -1.02 2.72 22.18
C GLU A 501 -2.35 3.44 21.85
N GLY A 502 -3.27 2.82 21.10
CA GLY A 502 -4.56 3.43 20.76
C GLY A 502 -4.49 4.54 19.72
N LYS A 503 -3.54 4.42 18.78
CA LYS A 503 -3.35 5.39 17.69
C LYS A 503 -4.24 5.10 16.49
N LEU A 504 -4.39 6.10 15.61
CA LEU A 504 -4.97 5.89 14.28
C LEU A 504 -3.87 5.44 13.33
N LEU A 505 -3.95 4.19 12.87
CA LEU A 505 -3.02 3.64 11.90
C LEU A 505 -3.39 4.13 10.49
N LEU A 506 -2.48 4.85 9.85
CA LEU A 506 -2.65 5.33 8.47
C LEU A 506 -1.87 4.43 7.51
N LEU A 507 -2.57 3.53 6.81
CA LEU A 507 -1.97 2.62 5.82
C LEU A 507 -1.97 3.27 4.43
N ASP A 508 -0.86 3.89 4.02
CA ASP A 508 -0.75 4.49 2.68
C ASP A 508 -0.24 3.48 1.65
N GLY A 509 -1.05 3.20 0.62
CA GLY A 509 -0.63 2.36 -0.50
C GLY A 509 -1.09 0.91 -0.42
N ILE A 510 -2.24 0.62 0.19
CA ILE A 510 -2.76 -0.76 0.34
C ILE A 510 -2.92 -1.51 -0.99
N HIS A 511 -3.13 -0.77 -2.09
CA HIS A 511 -3.21 -1.29 -3.46
C HIS A 511 -1.89 -1.83 -4.02
N ARG A 512 -0.75 -1.58 -3.35
CA ARG A 512 0.59 -1.97 -3.81
C ARG A 512 1.03 -3.33 -3.25
N VAL A 513 0.57 -3.70 -2.05
CA VAL A 513 0.99 -4.92 -1.34
C VAL A 513 0.37 -6.16 -1.97
N ASN A 514 1.09 -7.28 -1.89
CA ASN A 514 0.53 -8.57 -2.23
C ASN A 514 -0.67 -8.93 -1.35
N LEU A 515 -1.77 -9.38 -1.98
CA LEU A 515 -3.00 -9.79 -1.30
C LEU A 515 -2.77 -10.93 -0.29
N GLY A 516 -1.81 -11.84 -0.55
CA GLY A 516 -1.46 -12.92 0.36
C GLY A 516 -0.90 -12.44 1.69
N THR A 517 -0.18 -11.31 1.69
CA THR A 517 0.39 -10.69 2.89
C THR A 517 -0.66 -9.86 3.64
N LEU A 518 -1.54 -9.14 2.91
CA LEU A 518 -2.65 -8.38 3.50
C LEU A 518 -3.66 -9.26 4.26
N ALA A 519 -3.74 -10.55 3.92
CA ALA A 519 -4.59 -11.52 4.62
C ALA A 519 -4.34 -11.56 6.13
N VAL A 520 -3.10 -11.31 6.57
CA VAL A 520 -2.72 -11.27 7.99
C VAL A 520 -3.46 -10.14 8.74
N LEU A 521 -3.79 -9.05 8.05
CA LEU A 521 -4.56 -7.93 8.63
C LEU A 521 -6.04 -8.28 8.83
N SER A 522 -6.55 -9.33 8.18
CA SER A 522 -7.97 -9.69 8.28
C SER A 522 -8.40 -9.95 9.73
N ARG A 523 -7.55 -10.61 10.54
CA ARG A 523 -7.85 -10.89 11.94
C ARG A 523 -7.85 -9.63 12.81
N LEU A 524 -6.91 -8.73 12.55
CA LEU A 524 -6.84 -7.45 13.24
C LEU A 524 -8.03 -6.54 12.92
N LEU A 525 -8.49 -6.53 11.66
CA LEU A 525 -9.58 -5.65 11.20
C LEU A 525 -10.98 -6.20 11.54
N HIS A 526 -11.18 -7.52 11.44
CA HIS A 526 -12.48 -8.13 11.76
C HIS A 526 -12.68 -8.39 13.25
N ASP A 527 -11.69 -9.00 13.91
CA ASP A 527 -11.87 -9.53 15.26
C ASP A 527 -11.19 -8.68 16.33
N ARG A 528 -10.32 -7.73 15.92
CA ARG A 528 -9.41 -7.00 16.82
C ARG A 528 -8.51 -7.96 17.60
N GLU A 529 -7.93 -8.92 16.89
CA GLU A 529 -6.96 -9.88 17.45
C GLU A 529 -5.79 -10.14 16.50
N LEU A 530 -4.63 -10.49 17.06
CA LEU A 530 -3.43 -10.75 16.27
C LEU A 530 -2.41 -11.57 17.07
N ASP A 531 -1.86 -12.63 16.48
CA ASP A 531 -0.78 -13.41 17.10
C ASP A 531 0.57 -12.97 16.51
N LEU A 532 1.54 -12.71 17.39
CA LEU A 532 2.86 -12.23 17.03
C LEU A 532 3.89 -13.37 17.04
N TYR A 533 4.97 -13.19 16.28
CA TYR A 533 6.01 -14.22 16.13
C TYR A 533 6.80 -14.47 17.42
N ASP A 534 6.84 -13.50 18.34
CA ASP A 534 7.43 -13.65 19.66
C ASP A 534 6.64 -14.53 20.64
N GLY A 535 5.40 -14.89 20.29
CA GLY A 535 4.47 -15.63 21.11
C GLY A 535 3.42 -14.74 21.79
N THR A 536 3.58 -13.41 21.73
CA THR A 536 2.64 -12.45 22.28
C THR A 536 1.34 -12.45 21.48
N ARG A 537 0.20 -12.36 22.16
CA ARG A 537 -1.15 -12.33 21.57
C ARG A 537 -1.81 -11.00 21.86
N LEU A 538 -2.24 -10.30 20.81
CA LEU A 538 -3.05 -9.11 20.93
C LEU A 538 -4.51 -9.53 20.97
N LEU A 539 -5.21 -9.18 22.05
CA LEU A 539 -6.62 -9.53 22.28
C LEU A 539 -7.50 -8.29 22.25
N ARG A 540 -8.76 -8.47 21.83
CA ARG A 540 -9.78 -7.42 21.92
C ARG A 540 -9.95 -7.01 23.38
N TRP A 541 -10.06 -5.70 23.63
CA TRP A 541 -10.08 -5.14 24.99
C TRP A 541 -11.12 -5.78 25.91
N ASP A 542 -12.36 -5.94 25.43
CA ASP A 542 -13.46 -6.51 26.19
C ASP A 542 -13.25 -8.01 26.51
N ARG A 543 -12.56 -8.75 25.62
CA ARG A 543 -12.17 -10.15 25.85
C ARG A 543 -11.06 -10.21 26.89
N TYR A 544 -10.06 -9.33 26.78
CA TYR A 544 -8.99 -9.23 27.76
C TYR A 544 -9.52 -8.94 29.17
N GLN A 545 -10.43 -7.96 29.31
CA GLN A 545 -11.06 -7.66 30.60
C GLN A 545 -11.86 -8.86 31.13
N THR A 546 -12.66 -9.52 30.30
CA THR A 546 -13.42 -10.69 30.73
C THR A 546 -12.53 -11.84 31.17
N LEU A 547 -11.41 -12.10 30.48
CA LEU A 547 -10.43 -13.10 30.92
C LEU A 547 -9.80 -12.71 32.26
N LYS A 548 -9.42 -11.44 32.41
CA LYS A 548 -8.84 -10.91 33.65
C LYS A 548 -9.79 -11.05 34.84
N GLU A 549 -11.07 -10.69 34.65
CA GLU A 549 -12.11 -10.78 35.67
C GLU A 549 -12.47 -12.22 36.02
N GLN A 550 -12.70 -13.09 35.03
CA GLN A 550 -13.10 -14.48 35.24
C GLN A 550 -12.00 -15.33 35.88
N LEU A 551 -10.75 -15.10 35.50
CA LEU A 551 -9.59 -15.85 35.99
C LEU A 551 -8.90 -15.21 37.21
N GLN A 552 -9.29 -13.99 37.57
CA GLN A 552 -8.67 -13.19 38.63
C GLN A 552 -7.14 -13.03 38.45
N PHE A 553 -6.68 -12.96 37.20
CA PHE A 553 -5.26 -12.83 36.89
C PHE A 553 -4.79 -11.38 37.03
N THR A 554 -3.52 -11.23 37.42
CA THR A 554 -2.80 -9.96 37.35
C THR A 554 -2.26 -9.73 35.94
N ASP A 555 -1.98 -8.46 35.59
CA ASP A 555 -1.39 -8.13 34.28
C ASP A 555 -0.03 -8.82 34.08
N GLU A 556 0.69 -9.12 35.17
CA GLU A 556 1.94 -9.87 35.12
C GLU A 556 1.78 -11.35 34.77
N GLN A 557 0.65 -11.96 35.13
CA GLN A 557 0.32 -13.34 34.77
C GLN A 557 -0.16 -13.45 33.31
N LEU A 558 -0.64 -12.33 32.75
CA LEU A 558 -1.05 -12.20 31.35
C LEU A 558 0.05 -11.59 30.46
N LYS A 559 1.34 -11.69 30.82
CA LYS A 559 2.45 -11.08 30.04
C LYS A 559 2.47 -11.45 28.55
N GLU A 560 2.01 -12.66 28.20
CA GLU A 560 1.93 -13.11 26.81
C GLU A 560 0.67 -12.63 26.06
N SER A 561 -0.28 -11.97 26.75
CA SER A 561 -1.53 -11.45 26.17
C SER A 561 -1.64 -9.95 26.43
N VAL A 562 -1.68 -9.15 25.37
CA VAL A 562 -1.71 -7.69 25.44
C VAL A 562 -3.06 -7.19 24.89
N PRO A 563 -3.77 -6.31 25.61
CA PRO A 563 -5.02 -5.76 25.09
C PRO A 563 -4.75 -4.77 23.95
N ILE A 564 -5.54 -4.86 22.88
CA ILE A 564 -5.65 -3.81 21.88
C ILE A 564 -6.43 -2.65 22.48
N HIS A 565 -5.91 -1.44 22.37
CA HIS A 565 -6.55 -0.27 22.94
C HIS A 565 -7.91 0.02 22.25
N PRO A 566 -9.00 0.34 22.98
CA PRO A 566 -10.33 0.59 22.40
C PRO A 566 -10.37 1.67 21.30
N SER A 567 -9.57 2.72 21.44
CA SER A 567 -9.41 3.78 20.43
C SER A 567 -8.65 3.36 19.16
N PHE A 568 -7.97 2.21 19.11
CA PHE A 568 -7.20 1.82 17.92
C PHE A 568 -8.09 1.69 16.68
N ARG A 569 -7.77 2.42 15.61
CA ARG A 569 -8.53 2.43 14.36
C ARG A 569 -7.61 2.44 13.17
N VAL A 570 -8.09 1.93 12.03
CA VAL A 570 -7.31 1.84 10.79
C VAL A 570 -7.97 2.70 9.71
N LEU A 571 -7.16 3.55 9.07
CA LEU A 571 -7.54 4.31 7.89
C LEU A 571 -6.56 3.97 6.77
N ALA A 572 -7.07 3.36 5.70
CA ALA A 572 -6.26 2.99 4.53
C ALA A 572 -6.40 4.02 3.40
N LEU A 573 -5.32 4.29 2.68
CA LEU A 573 -5.30 5.13 1.49
C LEU A 573 -4.96 4.28 0.26
N ALA A 574 -5.74 4.45 -0.80
CA ALA A 574 -5.55 3.72 -2.04
C ALA A 574 -5.76 4.57 -3.29
N GLU A 575 -5.20 4.09 -4.39
CA GLU A 575 -5.47 4.59 -5.73
C GLU A 575 -6.55 3.73 -6.40
N PRO A 576 -7.39 4.31 -7.27
CA PRO A 576 -8.40 3.54 -7.98
C PRO A 576 -7.75 2.46 -8.87
N PRO A 577 -8.35 1.27 -9.01
CA PRO A 577 -7.82 0.22 -9.86
C PRO A 577 -7.80 0.65 -11.34
N VAL A 578 -6.77 0.23 -12.08
CA VAL A 578 -6.66 0.50 -13.52
C VAL A 578 -7.66 -0.38 -14.29
N VAL A 579 -8.66 0.24 -14.88
CA VAL A 579 -9.74 -0.44 -15.63
C VAL A 579 -9.14 -1.05 -16.91
N GLY A 580 -9.33 -2.36 -17.11
CA GLY A 580 -8.88 -3.07 -18.32
C GLY A 580 -7.63 -3.94 -18.18
N ALA A 581 -6.96 -3.94 -17.01
CA ALA A 581 -5.79 -4.79 -16.76
C ALA A 581 -6.10 -6.31 -16.72
N GLY A 582 -7.37 -6.70 -16.77
CA GLY A 582 -7.83 -8.08 -16.59
C GLY A 582 -8.09 -8.91 -17.85
N THR A 583 -8.08 -8.33 -19.06
CA THR A 583 -8.69 -8.99 -20.24
C THR A 583 -7.77 -9.39 -21.40
N SER A 584 -6.44 -9.28 -21.29
CA SER A 584 -5.54 -9.72 -22.38
C SER A 584 -4.28 -10.48 -21.91
N GLY A 585 -4.13 -11.72 -22.42
CA GLY A 585 -2.83 -12.38 -22.61
C GLY A 585 -2.17 -13.10 -21.43
N GLY A 586 -1.54 -14.24 -21.71
CA GLY A 586 -0.64 -14.95 -20.79
C GLY A 586 0.73 -14.28 -20.73
N GLY A 587 1.29 -14.11 -19.52
CA GLY A 587 2.68 -13.67 -19.32
C GLY A 587 2.88 -12.63 -18.21
N GLY A 588 3.39 -13.09 -17.06
CA GLY A 588 4.39 -12.41 -16.22
C GLY A 588 4.05 -11.13 -15.42
N SER A 589 3.28 -10.17 -15.94
CA SER A 589 3.06 -8.88 -15.26
C SER A 589 1.67 -8.30 -15.51
N ARG A 590 0.64 -9.12 -15.21
CA ARG A 590 -0.77 -8.69 -15.22
C ARG A 590 -1.00 -7.64 -14.14
N GLY A 591 -1.50 -6.45 -14.51
CA GLY A 591 -1.95 -5.45 -13.54
C GLY A 591 -3.02 -6.05 -12.63
N GLN A 592 -2.69 -6.26 -11.36
CA GLN A 592 -3.59 -6.91 -10.42
C GLN A 592 -4.73 -5.94 -10.05
N GLN A 593 -5.98 -6.31 -10.30
CA GLN A 593 -7.11 -5.71 -9.59
C GLN A 593 -6.95 -6.07 -8.10
N TRP A 594 -6.52 -5.08 -7.32
CA TRP A 594 -6.20 -5.21 -5.89
C TRP A 594 -7.47 -5.25 -5.03
N LEU A 595 -8.56 -4.63 -5.49
CA LEU A 595 -9.84 -4.65 -4.78
C LEU A 595 -10.62 -5.95 -5.06
N GLY A 596 -10.19 -7.03 -4.43
CA GLY A 596 -10.86 -8.33 -4.47
C GLY A 596 -11.91 -8.51 -3.36
N PRO A 597 -12.69 -9.61 -3.40
CA PRO A 597 -13.70 -9.92 -2.39
C PRO A 597 -13.18 -9.92 -0.95
N GLU A 598 -11.95 -10.41 -0.72
CA GLU A 598 -11.33 -10.39 0.61
C GLU A 598 -11.17 -8.97 1.15
N LEU A 599 -10.62 -8.07 0.35
CA LEU A 599 -10.37 -6.71 0.80
C LEU A 599 -11.68 -5.93 0.97
N LEU A 600 -12.67 -6.19 0.11
CA LEU A 600 -14.01 -5.62 0.24
C LEU A 600 -14.64 -5.90 1.61
N THR A 601 -14.35 -7.05 2.23
CA THR A 601 -14.84 -7.35 3.58
C THR A 601 -14.11 -6.58 4.68
N MET A 602 -12.91 -6.04 4.45
CA MET A 602 -12.09 -5.44 5.51
C MET A 602 -12.46 -3.99 5.87
N PHE A 603 -12.95 -3.19 4.91
CA PHE A 603 -13.17 -1.74 5.09
C PHE A 603 -14.55 -1.29 4.62
N LEU A 604 -14.96 -0.10 5.09
CA LEU A 604 -15.93 0.74 4.37
C LEU A 604 -15.15 1.72 3.48
N TYR A 605 -15.64 1.93 2.26
CA TYR A 605 -14.93 2.65 1.22
C TYR A 605 -15.54 4.03 0.97
N HIS A 606 -14.67 5.02 0.79
CA HIS A 606 -15.09 6.36 0.39
C HIS A 606 -14.23 6.82 -0.78
N THR A 607 -14.87 7.37 -1.80
CA THR A 607 -14.18 7.84 -3.00
C THR A 607 -13.90 9.33 -2.88
N VAL A 608 -12.64 9.71 -2.96
CA VAL A 608 -12.22 11.11 -3.06
C VAL A 608 -12.30 11.53 -4.52
N THR A 609 -13.37 12.24 -4.86
CA THR A 609 -13.58 12.76 -6.22
C THR A 609 -12.63 13.92 -6.52
N PRO A 610 -12.24 14.11 -7.79
CA PRO A 610 -11.57 15.34 -8.21
C PRO A 610 -12.46 16.55 -7.90
N LEU A 611 -11.86 17.60 -7.34
CA LEU A 611 -12.58 18.82 -6.98
C LEU A 611 -13.20 19.50 -8.21
N ALA A 612 -14.36 20.11 -8.02
CA ALA A 612 -14.98 20.94 -9.05
C ALA A 612 -14.12 22.17 -9.35
N LYS A 613 -14.18 22.69 -10.58
CA LYS A 613 -13.35 23.84 -11.02
C LYS A 613 -13.45 25.04 -10.06
N ALA A 614 -14.64 25.35 -9.56
CA ALA A 614 -14.86 26.47 -8.63
C ALA A 614 -14.21 26.23 -7.26
N GLU A 615 -14.29 25.00 -6.73
CA GLU A 615 -13.67 24.64 -5.46
C GLU A 615 -12.14 24.62 -5.57
N GLU A 616 -11.61 24.04 -6.65
CA GLU A 616 -10.18 23.98 -6.92
C GLU A 616 -9.58 25.40 -7.10
N MET A 617 -10.34 26.32 -7.72
CA MET A 617 -9.98 27.75 -7.78
C MET A 617 -9.94 28.40 -6.39
N GLY A 618 -10.98 28.19 -5.58
CA GLY A 618 -11.03 28.73 -4.21
C GLY A 618 -9.86 28.23 -3.35
N LEU A 619 -9.46 26.97 -3.50
CA LEU A 619 -8.28 26.43 -2.84
C LEU A 619 -6.97 27.08 -3.29
N ILE A 620 -6.80 27.29 -4.60
CA ILE A 620 -5.61 27.96 -5.15
C ILE A 620 -5.53 29.39 -4.59
N GLN A 621 -6.61 30.15 -4.67
CA GLN A 621 -6.65 31.54 -4.18
C GLN A 621 -6.40 31.63 -2.66
N GLY A 622 -6.91 30.67 -1.89
CA GLY A 622 -6.71 30.63 -0.44
C GLY A 622 -5.30 30.21 0.00
N LEU A 623 -4.67 29.24 -0.69
CA LEU A 623 -3.34 28.72 -0.34
C LEU A 623 -2.19 29.52 -0.97
N THR A 624 -2.45 30.24 -2.05
CA THR A 624 -1.42 30.98 -2.81
C THR A 624 -1.84 32.43 -2.99
N LEU A 625 -1.33 33.28 -2.11
CA LEU A 625 -1.52 34.73 -2.19
C LEU A 625 -0.87 35.26 -3.48
N ASN A 626 -1.54 36.17 -4.20
CA ASN A 626 -1.03 36.88 -5.40
C ASN A 626 -0.84 36.06 -6.68
N VAL A 627 -1.54 34.95 -6.88
CA VAL A 627 -1.52 34.24 -8.18
C VAL A 627 -2.33 35.01 -9.23
N PRO A 628 -1.79 35.20 -10.46
CA PRO A 628 -2.58 35.76 -11.56
C PRO A 628 -3.82 34.89 -11.84
N THR A 629 -5.01 35.46 -11.63
CA THR A 629 -6.29 34.74 -11.74
C THR A 629 -6.50 34.16 -13.14
N GLU A 630 -6.16 34.92 -14.18
CA GLU A 630 -6.24 34.46 -15.58
C GLU A 630 -5.38 33.21 -15.83
N ALA A 631 -4.17 33.18 -15.27
CA ALA A 631 -3.27 32.04 -15.43
C ALA A 631 -3.79 30.78 -14.71
N ALA A 632 -4.32 30.95 -13.49
CA ALA A 632 -4.96 29.87 -12.74
C ALA A 632 -6.21 29.34 -13.46
N GLU A 633 -7.03 30.21 -14.04
CA GLU A 633 -8.21 29.81 -14.82
C GLU A 633 -7.85 29.01 -16.07
N GLN A 634 -6.83 29.44 -16.81
CA GLN A 634 -6.33 28.74 -17.98
C GLN A 634 -5.79 27.34 -17.63
N LEU A 635 -4.99 27.25 -16.56
CA LEU A 635 -4.47 25.97 -16.05
C LEU A 635 -5.58 25.01 -15.63
N LEU A 636 -6.57 25.50 -14.88
CA LEU A 636 -7.71 24.69 -14.46
C LEU A 636 -8.56 24.25 -15.67
N HIS A 637 -8.79 25.14 -16.64
CA HIS A 637 -9.54 24.79 -17.84
C HIS A 637 -8.82 23.73 -18.67
N LEU A 638 -7.49 23.81 -18.80
CA LEU A 638 -6.69 22.79 -19.47
C LEU A 638 -6.81 21.45 -18.73
N THR A 639 -6.61 21.46 -17.42
CA THR A 639 -6.59 20.24 -16.60
C THR A 639 -7.94 19.54 -16.57
N HIS A 640 -9.04 20.27 -16.37
CA HIS A 640 -10.39 19.70 -16.40
C HIS A 640 -10.75 19.14 -17.78
N SER A 641 -10.30 19.80 -18.86
CA SER A 641 -10.45 19.28 -20.21
C SER A 641 -9.72 17.94 -20.39
N LEU A 642 -8.48 17.82 -19.89
CA LEU A 642 -7.72 16.56 -19.95
C LEU A 642 -8.39 15.46 -19.12
N ARG A 643 -8.92 15.79 -17.94
CA ARG A 643 -9.66 14.84 -17.07
C ARG A 643 -10.95 14.33 -17.72
N SER A 644 -11.65 15.16 -18.51
CA SER A 644 -12.93 14.80 -19.15
C SER A 644 -12.79 14.16 -20.54
N THR A 645 -11.59 14.13 -21.11
CA THR A 645 -11.36 13.63 -22.47
C THR A 645 -11.49 12.09 -22.51
N ASN A 646 -12.03 11.52 -23.60
CA ASN A 646 -12.15 10.05 -23.78
C ASN A 646 -10.86 9.38 -24.31
N ASP A 647 -9.87 10.17 -24.72
CA ASP A 647 -8.57 9.71 -25.20
C ASP A 647 -7.72 9.20 -24.02
N PRO A 648 -7.37 7.90 -23.99
CA PRO A 648 -6.60 7.31 -22.88
C PRO A 648 -5.21 7.95 -22.73
N THR A 649 -4.60 8.44 -23.83
CA THR A 649 -3.29 9.10 -23.76
C THR A 649 -3.38 10.46 -23.07
N ALA A 650 -4.43 11.23 -23.36
CA ALA A 650 -4.70 12.51 -22.70
C ALA A 650 -5.10 12.34 -21.23
N GLN A 651 -5.86 11.28 -20.90
CA GLN A 651 -6.20 10.94 -19.50
C GLN A 651 -4.96 10.58 -18.68
N SER A 652 -4.00 9.87 -19.28
CA SER A 652 -2.73 9.58 -18.61
C SER A 652 -1.97 10.85 -18.24
N LEU A 653 -1.99 11.88 -19.11
CA LEU A 653 -1.38 13.18 -18.83
C LEU A 653 -2.10 13.95 -17.72
N ALA A 654 -3.42 13.77 -17.58
CA ALA A 654 -4.20 14.39 -16.50
C ALA A 654 -3.71 13.94 -15.11
N SER A 655 -3.16 12.72 -14.99
CA SER A 655 -2.58 12.23 -13.73
C SER A 655 -1.31 12.99 -13.31
N SER A 656 -0.56 13.55 -14.27
CA SER A 656 0.63 14.37 -14.02
C SER A 656 0.26 15.79 -13.57
N LEU A 657 -0.94 16.28 -13.93
CA LEU A 657 -1.50 17.57 -13.50
C LEU A 657 -2.47 17.40 -12.32
N SER A 658 -1.98 16.77 -11.26
CA SER A 658 -2.73 16.65 -10.00
C SER A 658 -2.92 18.00 -9.32
N THR A 659 -3.88 18.12 -8.41
CA THR A 659 -4.11 19.36 -7.64
C THR A 659 -2.85 19.78 -6.86
N ARG A 660 -2.04 18.82 -6.38
CA ARG A 660 -0.71 19.08 -5.80
C ARG A 660 0.23 19.80 -6.77
N GLN A 661 0.33 19.30 -8.01
CA GLN A 661 1.15 19.93 -9.05
C GLN A 661 0.62 21.31 -9.47
N LEU A 662 -0.71 21.47 -9.56
CA LEU A 662 -1.33 22.77 -9.82
C LEU A 662 -0.98 23.79 -8.73
N LEU A 663 -1.07 23.42 -7.46
CA LEU A 663 -0.65 24.29 -6.34
C LEU A 663 0.82 24.67 -6.43
N ARG A 664 1.71 23.74 -6.83
CA ARG A 664 3.13 24.02 -7.05
C ARG A 664 3.34 25.03 -8.18
N ILE A 665 2.69 24.82 -9.32
CA ILE A 665 2.76 25.76 -10.46
C ILE A 665 2.24 27.14 -10.04
N CYS A 666 1.11 27.21 -9.34
CA CYS A 666 0.53 28.45 -8.85
C CYS A 666 1.44 29.17 -7.85
N ARG A 667 2.06 28.46 -6.88
CA ARG A 667 3.07 29.05 -5.96
C ARG A 667 4.22 29.68 -6.73
N ARG A 668 4.70 29.00 -7.78
CA ARG A 668 5.77 29.51 -8.62
C ARG A 668 5.34 30.75 -9.42
N LEU A 669 4.13 30.74 -10.00
CA LEU A 669 3.59 31.90 -10.73
C LEU A 669 3.32 33.12 -9.82
N SER A 670 3.00 32.90 -8.54
CA SER A 670 2.87 33.99 -7.56
C SER A 670 4.18 34.74 -7.34
N GLN A 671 5.31 34.02 -7.24
CA GLN A 671 6.63 34.64 -7.06
C GLN A 671 7.27 35.11 -8.38
N TYR A 672 6.97 34.41 -9.49
CA TYR A 672 7.53 34.68 -10.82
C TYR A 672 6.42 34.81 -11.88
N PRO A 673 5.68 35.94 -11.89
CA PRO A 673 4.52 36.11 -12.77
C PRO A 673 4.87 36.23 -14.27
N GLU A 674 6.13 36.50 -14.62
CA GLU A 674 6.60 36.55 -16.01
C GLU A 674 6.74 35.16 -16.64
N GLU A 675 6.61 34.08 -15.87
CA GLU A 675 6.86 32.73 -16.37
C GLU A 675 5.71 32.22 -17.26
N SER A 676 6.07 31.57 -18.37
CA SER A 676 5.08 31.01 -19.29
C SER A 676 4.37 29.80 -18.67
N ILE A 677 3.04 29.82 -18.71
CA ILE A 677 2.17 28.69 -18.33
C ILE A 677 2.53 27.43 -19.14
N ALA A 678 2.86 27.62 -20.43
CA ALA A 678 3.24 26.53 -21.32
C ALA A 678 4.51 25.83 -20.83
N HIS A 679 5.50 26.60 -20.38
CA HIS A 679 6.75 26.07 -19.80
C HIS A 679 6.47 25.27 -18.52
N ALA A 680 5.66 25.82 -17.61
CA ALA A 680 5.31 25.16 -16.35
C ALA A 680 4.57 23.82 -16.57
N VAL A 681 3.62 23.76 -17.51
CA VAL A 681 2.90 22.53 -17.88
C VAL A 681 3.84 21.51 -18.54
N ASN A 682 4.68 21.94 -19.48
CA ASN A 682 5.66 21.06 -20.13
C ASN A 682 6.65 20.47 -19.12
N LYS A 683 7.06 21.26 -18.13
CA LYS A 683 7.92 20.82 -17.02
C LYS A 683 7.21 19.78 -16.14
N ALA A 684 5.99 20.05 -15.70
CA ALA A 684 5.22 19.13 -14.86
C ALA A 684 4.95 17.78 -15.53
N CYS A 685 4.67 17.79 -16.84
CA CYS A 685 4.43 16.57 -17.62
C CYS A 685 5.70 15.89 -18.15
N LEU A 686 6.90 16.45 -17.89
CA LEU A 686 8.16 16.05 -18.51
C LEU A 686 8.01 15.84 -20.04
N SER A 687 7.42 16.82 -20.73
CA SER A 687 6.96 16.65 -22.12
C SER A 687 8.05 16.26 -23.12
N ARG A 688 9.32 16.51 -22.77
CA ARG A 688 10.49 16.12 -23.56
C ARG A 688 10.74 14.61 -23.58
N PHE A 689 10.32 13.88 -22.55
CA PHE A 689 10.45 12.42 -22.45
C PHE A 689 9.15 11.69 -22.80
N LEU A 690 8.09 12.43 -23.14
CA LEU A 690 6.83 11.81 -23.57
C LEU A 690 6.99 11.17 -24.97
N PRO A 691 6.34 10.02 -25.22
CA PRO A 691 6.20 9.46 -26.55
C PRO A 691 5.62 10.48 -27.54
N SER A 692 6.00 10.39 -28.82
CA SER A 692 5.61 11.34 -29.87
C SER A 692 4.09 11.59 -29.93
N LEU A 693 3.29 10.53 -29.78
CA LEU A 693 1.82 10.62 -29.77
C LEU A 693 1.29 11.40 -28.56
N ALA A 694 1.79 11.11 -27.36
CA ALA A 694 1.37 11.77 -26.12
C ALA A 694 1.80 13.25 -26.14
N ARG A 695 3.01 13.53 -26.63
CA ARG A 695 3.50 14.90 -26.82
C ARG A 695 2.65 15.69 -27.81
N ALA A 696 2.32 15.10 -28.97
CA ALA A 696 1.46 15.74 -29.96
C ALA A 696 0.05 16.01 -29.39
N SER A 697 -0.48 15.09 -28.57
CA SER A 697 -1.75 15.29 -27.85
C SER A 697 -1.68 16.46 -26.87
N LEU A 698 -0.58 16.57 -26.10
CA LEU A 698 -0.35 17.70 -25.19
C LEU A 698 -0.25 19.03 -25.95
N GLU A 699 0.56 19.09 -27.01
CA GLU A 699 0.76 20.29 -27.84
C GLU A 699 -0.55 20.74 -28.50
N LYS A 700 -1.37 19.79 -29.00
CA LYS A 700 -2.70 20.08 -29.54
C LYS A 700 -3.63 20.68 -28.48
N ASN A 701 -3.64 20.15 -27.26
CA ASN A 701 -4.46 20.67 -26.17
C ASN A 701 -4.01 22.06 -25.68
N LEU A 702 -2.70 22.32 -25.67
CA LEU A 702 -2.14 23.65 -25.36
C LEU A 702 -2.51 24.68 -26.45
N ALA A 703 -2.33 24.31 -27.72
CA ALA A 703 -2.64 25.16 -28.88
C ALA A 703 -4.14 25.52 -28.95
N ASN A 704 -5.02 24.55 -28.71
CA ASN A 704 -6.47 24.74 -28.65
C ASN A 704 -6.91 25.76 -27.58
N ARG A 705 -6.06 26.06 -26.60
CA ARG A 705 -6.35 26.96 -25.48
C ARG A 705 -5.55 28.26 -25.55
N SER A 706 -4.94 28.58 -26.69
CA SER A 706 -4.12 29.78 -26.90
C SER A 706 -2.91 29.88 -25.96
N ILE A 707 -2.51 28.77 -25.33
CA ILE A 707 -1.30 28.69 -24.52
C ILE A 707 -0.14 28.47 -25.49
N ARG A 708 0.48 29.56 -25.96
CA ARG A 708 1.61 29.49 -26.89
C ARG A 708 2.90 29.22 -26.13
N ASN A 709 3.69 28.26 -26.63
CA ASN A 709 5.10 28.17 -26.27
C ASN A 709 5.79 29.41 -26.82
N ILE A 710 6.15 30.32 -25.92
CA ILE A 710 7.11 31.36 -26.27
C ILE A 710 8.46 30.67 -26.11
N ASP A 711 9.17 30.45 -27.22
CA ASP A 711 10.58 30.07 -27.17
C ASP A 711 11.37 31.25 -26.58
N VAL A 712 11.36 31.35 -25.25
CA VAL A 712 12.19 32.32 -24.53
C VAL A 712 13.62 31.76 -24.53
N LEU A 713 14.25 31.72 -25.70
CA LEU A 713 15.71 31.72 -25.81
C LEU A 713 16.23 33.11 -25.41
N SER A 714 15.87 33.58 -24.22
CA SER A 714 16.55 34.71 -23.61
C SER A 714 17.97 34.25 -23.27
N ARG A 715 18.97 35.07 -23.60
CA ARG A 715 20.37 34.83 -23.24
C ARG A 715 20.47 34.84 -21.71
N VAL A 716 20.36 33.66 -21.09
CA VAL A 716 20.60 33.51 -19.65
C VAL A 716 22.05 33.88 -19.39
N SER A 717 22.25 34.92 -18.59
CA SER A 717 23.59 35.38 -18.23
C SER A 717 24.29 34.33 -17.35
N PRO A 718 25.60 34.11 -17.52
CA PRO A 718 26.35 33.23 -16.63
C PRO A 718 26.20 33.69 -15.18
N GLY A 719 26.17 32.74 -14.25
CA GLY A 719 25.95 33.02 -12.83
C GLY A 719 27.03 33.97 -12.30
N SER A 720 26.63 35.11 -11.75
CA SER A 720 27.57 36.09 -11.17
C SER A 720 27.30 36.25 -9.68
N ILE A 721 28.37 36.31 -8.89
CA ILE A 721 28.29 36.59 -7.44
C ILE A 721 28.75 38.03 -7.24
N LYS A 722 27.87 38.89 -6.75
CA LYS A 722 28.17 40.28 -6.38
C LYS A 722 27.66 40.52 -4.97
N ASP A 723 28.50 41.06 -4.10
CA ASP A 723 28.15 41.41 -2.71
C ASP A 723 27.50 40.27 -1.89
N GLY A 724 27.94 39.02 -2.12
CA GLY A 724 27.40 37.85 -1.43
C GLY A 724 26.03 37.37 -1.94
N LEU A 725 25.52 37.95 -3.04
CA LEU A 725 24.31 37.53 -3.73
C LEU A 725 24.69 36.82 -5.04
N LEU A 726 24.25 35.58 -5.19
CA LEU A 726 24.35 34.82 -6.44
C LEU A 726 23.17 35.19 -7.33
N THR A 727 23.44 35.65 -8.55
CA THR A 727 22.42 35.88 -9.59
C THR A 727 22.63 34.91 -10.74
N ILE A 728 21.62 34.09 -11.04
CA ILE A 728 21.56 33.21 -12.21
C ILE A 728 20.36 33.64 -13.06
N GLY A 729 20.61 34.08 -14.30
CA GLY A 729 19.55 34.61 -15.16
C GLY A 729 18.87 35.83 -14.53
N LYS A 730 17.58 35.72 -14.22
CA LYS A 730 16.80 36.77 -13.56
C LYS A 730 16.65 36.57 -12.03
N VAL A 731 17.13 35.46 -11.49
CA VAL A 731 16.86 35.05 -10.11
C VAL A 731 18.11 35.24 -9.26
N SER A 732 17.93 35.79 -8.06
CA SER A 732 19.03 36.03 -7.12
C SER A 732 18.79 35.36 -5.77
N ALA A 733 19.84 34.83 -5.16
CA ALA A 733 19.80 34.16 -3.87
C ALA A 733 21.06 34.49 -3.04
N PRO A 734 20.96 34.62 -1.71
CA PRO A 734 22.12 34.83 -0.85
C PRO A 734 23.04 33.60 -0.87
N VAL A 735 24.34 33.84 -0.97
CA VAL A 735 25.35 32.78 -0.87
C VAL A 735 25.43 32.33 0.59
N TYR A 736 25.34 31.02 0.81
CA TYR A 736 25.34 30.46 2.15
C TYR A 736 26.72 30.55 2.80
N ASN A 737 26.80 30.83 4.10
CA ASN A 737 28.09 30.85 4.80
C ASN A 737 28.34 29.50 5.50
N ALA A 738 28.92 28.56 4.76
CA ALA A 738 29.21 27.22 5.27
C ALA A 738 30.45 27.21 6.20
N LYS A 739 30.29 26.65 7.40
CA LYS A 739 31.41 26.33 8.30
C LYS A 739 32.29 25.20 7.73
N GLU A 740 31.69 24.23 7.04
CA GLU A 740 32.35 23.05 6.49
C GLU A 740 32.66 23.19 5.00
N LYS A 741 33.69 23.99 4.65
CA LYS A 741 34.07 24.22 3.23
C LYS A 741 34.42 22.95 2.46
N MET A 742 34.94 21.92 3.13
CA MET A 742 35.33 20.64 2.52
C MET A 742 34.14 19.86 1.92
N LYS A 743 32.91 20.11 2.37
CA LYS A 743 31.70 19.45 1.85
C LYS A 743 31.06 20.18 0.67
N ILE A 744 31.62 21.31 0.28
CA ILE A 744 31.15 22.08 -0.86
C ILE A 744 31.84 21.50 -2.10
N PRO A 745 31.08 21.03 -3.10
CA PRO A 745 31.69 20.47 -4.30
C PRO A 745 32.51 21.54 -5.04
N ASP A 746 33.63 21.12 -5.63
CA ASP A 746 34.39 21.91 -6.61
C ASP A 746 34.50 21.11 -7.89
N VAL A 747 33.91 21.63 -8.98
CA VAL A 747 33.75 20.88 -10.23
C VAL A 747 34.09 21.78 -11.42
N LEU A 748 34.94 21.25 -12.30
CA LEU A 748 35.18 21.82 -13.62
C LEU A 748 33.88 21.78 -14.44
N PHE A 749 33.32 22.97 -14.61
CA PHE A 749 32.07 23.20 -15.31
C PHE A 749 32.26 24.29 -16.36
N TYR A 750 31.85 23.98 -17.59
CA TYR A 750 31.82 24.95 -18.68
C TYR A 750 30.39 25.41 -18.90
N ASP A 751 30.20 26.73 -18.95
CA ASP A 751 28.88 27.32 -19.00
C ASP A 751 28.20 27.00 -20.33
N ASN A 752 27.11 26.22 -20.24
CA ASN A 752 26.22 25.91 -21.34
C ASN A 752 24.89 26.64 -21.10
N PRO A 753 24.38 27.46 -22.05
CA PRO A 753 23.10 28.14 -21.92
C PRO A 753 21.95 27.24 -21.46
N GLN A 754 21.89 25.99 -21.93
CA GLN A 754 20.84 25.04 -21.52
C GLN A 754 20.99 24.60 -20.07
N HIS A 755 22.21 24.34 -19.61
CA HIS A 755 22.44 24.00 -18.20
C HIS A 755 22.19 25.21 -17.29
N MET A 756 22.51 26.43 -17.75
CA MET A 756 22.21 27.66 -17.03
C MET A 756 20.70 27.87 -16.87
N MET A 757 19.90 27.61 -17.91
CA MET A 757 18.43 27.63 -17.83
C MET A 757 17.90 26.62 -16.81
N VAL A 758 18.44 25.40 -16.81
CA VAL A 758 18.05 24.38 -15.83
C VAL A 758 18.43 24.82 -14.41
N MET A 759 19.61 25.39 -14.19
CA MET A 759 20.03 25.90 -12.89
C MET A 759 19.21 27.12 -12.43
N GLU A 760 18.81 28.00 -13.33
CA GLU A 760 17.87 29.10 -13.02
C GLU A 760 16.52 28.54 -12.54
N ASP A 761 15.98 27.55 -13.25
CA ASP A 761 14.74 26.88 -12.86
C ASP A 761 14.91 26.14 -11.53
N MET A 762 16.05 25.47 -11.30
CA MET A 762 16.36 24.82 -10.02
C MET A 762 16.44 25.83 -8.89
N LEU A 763 17.00 27.01 -9.13
CA LEU A 763 17.13 28.07 -8.12
C LEU A 763 15.74 28.57 -7.67
N LYS A 764 14.81 28.78 -8.61
CA LYS A 764 13.43 29.18 -8.30
C LYS A 764 12.76 28.18 -7.36
N ASP A 765 12.80 26.90 -7.72
CA ASP A 765 12.15 25.85 -6.92
C ASP A 765 12.84 25.61 -5.58
N PHE A 766 14.18 25.74 -5.55
CA PHE A 766 14.94 25.65 -4.31
C PHE A 766 14.57 26.75 -3.32
N LEU A 767 14.38 27.99 -3.79
CA LEU A 767 13.93 29.13 -2.97
C LEU A 767 12.48 28.97 -2.49
N LEU A 768 11.63 28.30 -3.28
CA LEU A 768 10.28 27.90 -2.86
C LEU A 768 10.27 26.80 -1.78
N GLY A 769 11.44 26.23 -1.46
CA GLY A 769 11.59 25.18 -0.47
C GLY A 769 11.29 23.77 -0.99
N GLU A 770 11.22 23.59 -2.31
CA GLU A 770 10.90 22.30 -2.93
C GLU A 770 12.13 21.37 -2.95
N HIS A 771 11.87 20.07 -2.90
CA HIS A 771 12.87 19.04 -3.21
C HIS A 771 12.95 18.86 -4.72
N LEU A 772 14.16 18.63 -5.25
CA LEU A 772 14.42 18.65 -6.68
C LEU A 772 14.70 17.25 -7.22
N LEU A 773 14.17 16.92 -8.40
CA LEU A 773 14.42 15.68 -9.13
C LEU A 773 14.93 16.00 -10.53
N LEU A 774 16.15 15.58 -10.85
CA LEU A 774 16.72 15.72 -12.19
C LEU A 774 16.62 14.38 -12.93
N VAL A 775 15.92 14.40 -14.06
CA VAL A 775 15.69 13.22 -14.91
C VAL A 775 16.36 13.44 -16.26
N GLY A 776 17.10 12.45 -16.74
CA GLY A 776 17.77 12.52 -18.03
C GLY A 776 18.59 11.28 -18.34
N ASN A 777 19.10 11.18 -19.56
CA ASN A 777 19.95 10.06 -19.98
C ASN A 777 21.26 9.99 -19.17
N GLN A 778 21.91 8.83 -19.21
CA GLN A 778 23.21 8.68 -18.58
C GLN A 778 24.26 9.53 -19.33
N GLY A 779 25.14 10.20 -18.58
CA GLY A 779 26.24 10.97 -19.17
C GLY A 779 25.87 12.37 -19.73
N VAL A 780 24.64 12.85 -19.53
CA VAL A 780 24.21 14.21 -19.94
C VAL A 780 24.74 15.34 -19.03
N GLY A 781 25.30 15.01 -17.87
CA GLY A 781 25.87 15.99 -16.93
C GLY A 781 25.05 16.31 -15.68
N LYS A 782 24.03 15.50 -15.33
CA LYS A 782 23.19 15.66 -14.12
C LYS A 782 24.01 15.96 -12.85
N ASN A 783 25.01 15.14 -12.55
CA ASN A 783 25.87 15.31 -11.37
C ASN A 783 26.66 16.62 -11.45
N LYS A 784 27.19 16.98 -12.62
CA LYS A 784 27.93 18.23 -12.81
C LYS A 784 27.07 19.47 -12.58
N ILE A 785 25.80 19.43 -13.02
CA ILE A 785 24.85 20.54 -12.84
C ILE A 785 24.56 20.73 -11.35
N VAL A 786 24.26 19.64 -10.62
CA VAL A 786 24.00 19.71 -9.17
C VAL A 786 25.24 20.20 -8.42
N ASP A 787 26.41 19.68 -8.74
CA ASP A 787 27.64 20.06 -8.06
C ASP A 787 27.98 21.53 -8.31
N ARG A 788 27.82 22.00 -9.56
CA ARG A 788 28.01 23.41 -9.88
C ARG A 788 26.97 24.28 -9.16
N PHE A 789 25.72 23.86 -9.10
CA PHE A 789 24.65 24.58 -8.41
C PHE A 789 24.96 24.77 -6.92
N LEU A 790 25.41 23.70 -6.24
CA LEU A 790 25.78 23.74 -4.82
C LEU A 790 27.07 24.51 -4.56
N HIS A 791 28.04 24.44 -5.47
CA HIS A 791 29.25 25.26 -5.45
C HIS A 791 28.90 26.75 -5.50
N LEU A 792 28.04 27.16 -6.43
CA LEU A 792 27.62 28.56 -6.58
C LEU A 792 26.85 29.08 -5.36
N LEU A 793 26.01 28.24 -4.75
CA LEU A 793 25.27 28.58 -3.52
C LEU A 793 26.12 28.48 -2.24
N ASN A 794 27.34 27.95 -2.34
CA ASN A 794 28.24 27.66 -1.21
C ASN A 794 27.55 26.81 -0.13
N ARG A 795 26.76 25.81 -0.55
CA ARG A 795 25.99 24.91 0.32
C ARG A 795 26.72 23.56 0.49
N PRO A 796 26.87 23.05 1.72
CA PRO A 796 27.48 21.74 1.96
C PRO A 796 26.55 20.61 1.50
N ARG A 797 27.12 19.56 0.91
CA ARG A 797 26.37 18.38 0.47
C ARG A 797 26.76 17.12 1.23
N GLU A 798 25.78 16.25 1.41
CA GLU A 798 25.97 14.83 1.73
C GLU A 798 25.59 14.03 0.47
N TYR A 799 26.45 13.10 0.04
CA TYR A 799 26.23 12.32 -1.18
C TYR A 799 25.90 10.87 -0.84
N LEU A 800 24.89 10.31 -1.51
CA LEU A 800 24.45 8.93 -1.35
C LEU A 800 24.10 8.32 -2.70
N GLN A 801 24.77 7.25 -3.09
CA GLN A 801 24.44 6.50 -4.30
C GLN A 801 23.63 5.26 -3.93
N LEU A 802 22.49 5.06 -4.60
CA LEU A 802 21.62 3.91 -4.38
C LEU A 802 21.88 2.80 -5.39
N HIS A 803 21.65 1.56 -4.97
CA HIS A 803 21.81 0.37 -5.79
C HIS A 803 20.72 -0.65 -5.44
N ARG A 804 20.67 -1.76 -6.19
CA ARG A 804 19.64 -2.80 -6.02
C ARG A 804 19.69 -3.49 -4.66
N ASP A 805 20.87 -3.59 -4.05
CA ASP A 805 21.03 -4.19 -2.72
C ASP A 805 20.92 -3.18 -1.56
N THR A 806 20.56 -1.93 -1.82
CA THR A 806 20.44 -0.93 -0.75
C THR A 806 19.27 -1.31 0.16
N THR A 807 19.53 -1.39 1.46
CA THR A 807 18.52 -1.66 2.48
C THR A 807 18.20 -0.39 3.28
N VAL A 808 17.07 -0.40 3.97
CA VAL A 808 16.67 0.67 4.91
C VAL A 808 17.73 0.89 5.98
N GLN A 809 18.38 -0.18 6.44
CA GLN A 809 19.45 -0.09 7.41
C GLN A 809 20.66 0.65 6.83
N THR A 810 21.13 0.29 5.64
CA THR A 810 22.25 1.00 4.98
C THR A 810 21.92 2.45 4.60
N LEU A 811 20.64 2.74 4.37
CA LEU A 811 20.16 4.10 4.10
C LEU A 811 20.23 4.98 5.36
N THR A 812 20.08 4.40 6.56
CA THR A 812 19.91 5.13 7.83
C THR A 812 21.14 5.08 8.74
N LEU A 813 21.88 3.99 8.68
CA LEU A 813 23.01 3.70 9.54
C LEU A 813 24.21 3.25 8.71
N GLN A 814 25.39 3.63 9.14
CA GLN A 814 26.66 3.20 8.59
C GLN A 814 27.39 2.34 9.64
N PRO A 815 27.67 1.06 9.36
CA PRO A 815 28.47 0.25 10.26
C PRO A 815 29.92 0.75 10.25
N SER A 816 30.47 0.96 11.43
CA SER A 816 31.88 1.28 11.67
C SER A 816 32.45 0.24 12.64
N VAL A 817 33.73 -0.08 12.56
CA VAL A 817 34.37 -0.97 13.53
C VAL A 817 35.29 -0.13 14.40
N ARG A 818 35.05 -0.15 15.72
CA ARG A 818 35.92 0.49 16.72
C ARG A 818 36.30 -0.55 17.76
N ASP A 819 37.60 -0.74 17.98
CA ASP A 819 38.14 -1.70 18.94
C ASP A 819 37.60 -3.14 18.76
N GLY A 820 37.36 -3.55 17.51
CA GLY A 820 36.81 -4.87 17.18
C GLY A 820 35.29 -5.00 17.35
N ILE A 821 34.59 -3.94 17.75
CA ILE A 821 33.12 -3.90 17.93
C ILE A 821 32.49 -3.12 16.78
N ILE A 822 31.43 -3.68 16.18
CA ILE A 822 30.63 -3.00 15.17
C ILE A 822 29.75 -1.94 15.86
N MET A 823 30.07 -0.67 15.60
CA MET A 823 29.33 0.51 16.04
C MET A 823 28.57 1.10 14.86
N TYR A 824 27.28 1.35 15.02
CA TYR A 824 26.47 1.99 13.98
C TYR A 824 26.50 3.51 14.13
N GLU A 825 26.99 4.20 13.10
CA GLU A 825 26.98 5.65 12.99
C GLU A 825 25.83 6.14 12.11
N ASP A 826 25.51 7.43 12.19
CA ASP A 826 24.52 8.06 11.32
C ASP A 826 25.00 8.05 9.86
N SER A 827 24.13 7.60 8.94
CA SER A 827 24.38 7.66 7.50
C SER A 827 24.42 9.11 6.97
N PRO A 828 24.89 9.34 5.73
CA PRO A 828 24.83 10.66 5.09
C PRO A 828 23.42 11.28 5.08
N LEU A 829 22.36 10.47 4.92
CA LEU A 829 20.97 10.91 5.01
C LEU A 829 20.66 11.51 6.39
N VAL A 830 20.97 10.78 7.47
CA VAL A 830 20.67 11.23 8.83
C VAL A 830 21.50 12.45 9.22
N LYS A 831 22.77 12.50 8.79
CA LYS A 831 23.65 13.67 8.95
C LYS A 831 23.09 14.90 8.24
N ALA A 832 22.62 14.75 6.99
CA ALA A 832 22.02 15.84 6.24
C ALA A 832 20.77 16.42 6.94
N VAL A 833 19.89 15.54 7.42
CA VAL A 833 18.67 15.93 8.15
C VAL A 833 19.01 16.69 9.43
N LYS A 834 20.02 16.25 10.19
CA LYS A 834 20.45 16.89 11.45
C LYS A 834 21.13 18.25 11.23
N MET A 835 22.02 18.33 10.25
CA MET A 835 22.88 19.49 10.02
C MET A 835 22.27 20.52 9.06
N GLY A 836 21.14 20.19 8.40
CA GLY A 836 20.56 21.04 7.36
C GLY A 836 21.39 21.06 6.08
N HIS A 837 22.19 20.03 5.85
CA HIS A 837 22.96 19.88 4.60
C HIS A 837 22.04 19.42 3.47
N ILE A 838 22.52 19.64 2.25
CA ILE A 838 21.81 19.20 1.06
C ILE A 838 22.14 17.73 0.80
N LEU A 839 21.13 16.86 0.76
CA LEU A 839 21.33 15.46 0.40
C LEU A 839 21.22 15.29 -1.11
N VAL A 840 22.29 14.80 -1.73
CA VAL A 840 22.31 14.40 -3.15
C VAL A 840 22.18 12.89 -3.24
N ILE A 841 21.08 12.41 -3.81
CA ILE A 841 20.82 10.98 -4.04
C ILE A 841 21.05 10.67 -5.51
N ASP A 842 21.97 9.75 -5.81
CA ASP A 842 22.26 9.29 -7.16
C ASP A 842 21.71 7.88 -7.41
N GLU A 843 21.39 7.60 -8.67
CA GLU A 843 20.84 6.32 -9.15
C GLU A 843 19.60 5.84 -8.39
N ALA A 844 18.72 6.77 -7.99
CA ALA A 844 17.53 6.45 -7.20
C ALA A 844 16.55 5.49 -7.90
N ASP A 845 16.59 5.43 -9.22
CA ASP A 845 15.86 4.48 -10.05
C ASP A 845 16.27 3.01 -9.83
N LYS A 846 17.49 2.75 -9.35
CA LYS A 846 17.99 1.39 -9.10
C LYS A 846 17.64 0.87 -7.71
N ALA A 847 17.15 1.74 -6.82
CA ALA A 847 16.82 1.38 -5.46
C ALA A 847 15.59 0.46 -5.40
N PRO A 848 15.56 -0.52 -4.46
CA PRO A 848 14.36 -1.29 -4.15
C PRO A 848 13.15 -0.44 -3.78
N THR A 849 11.95 -1.00 -3.98
CA THR A 849 10.68 -0.29 -3.75
C THR A 849 10.46 0.10 -2.28
N ASN A 850 10.98 -0.68 -1.33
CA ASN A 850 10.93 -0.35 0.09
C ASN A 850 11.77 0.89 0.44
N VAL A 851 12.95 1.05 -0.17
CA VAL A 851 13.82 2.22 0.01
C VAL A 851 13.18 3.47 -0.57
N THR A 852 12.64 3.40 -1.80
CA THR A 852 11.99 4.54 -2.43
C THR A 852 10.72 4.97 -1.69
N CYS A 853 9.96 4.03 -1.13
CA CYS A 853 8.78 4.33 -0.31
C CYS A 853 9.14 5.03 1.01
N ILE A 854 10.27 4.71 1.64
CA ILE A 854 10.68 5.40 2.87
C ILE A 854 11.17 6.82 2.56
N LEU A 855 11.90 7.00 1.46
CA LEU A 855 12.26 8.33 0.97
C LEU A 855 11.02 9.18 0.67
N LYS A 856 9.96 8.57 0.10
CA LYS A 856 8.66 9.21 -0.09
C LYS A 856 8.12 9.79 1.21
N THR A 857 8.07 8.97 2.27
CA THR A 857 7.51 9.38 3.56
C THR A 857 8.29 10.56 4.14
N LEU A 858 9.63 10.52 4.07
CA LEU A 858 10.48 11.61 4.53
C LEU A 858 10.20 12.92 3.79
N VAL A 859 9.99 12.87 2.47
CA VAL A 859 9.77 14.08 1.66
C VAL A 859 8.33 14.60 1.79
N GLU A 860 7.34 13.72 1.87
CA GLU A 860 5.91 14.10 1.91
C GLU A 860 5.44 14.52 3.32
N SER A 861 5.88 13.81 4.35
CA SER A 861 5.43 14.04 5.73
C SER A 861 6.51 14.67 6.61
N GLY A 862 7.78 14.63 6.19
CA GLY A 862 8.90 15.01 7.04
C GLY A 862 9.14 14.02 8.19
N GLU A 863 8.55 12.83 8.09
CA GLU A 863 8.69 11.77 9.09
C GLU A 863 9.35 10.53 8.48
N MET A 864 10.20 9.87 9.28
CA MET A 864 10.84 8.62 8.87
C MET A 864 11.29 7.83 10.09
N ILE A 865 11.03 6.52 10.08
CA ILE A 865 11.51 5.60 11.11
C ILE A 865 12.88 5.05 10.68
N LEU A 866 13.87 5.14 11.56
CA LEU A 866 15.22 4.64 11.34
C LEU A 866 15.34 3.17 11.77
N ALA A 867 16.32 2.45 11.23
CA ALA A 867 16.53 1.04 11.55
C ALA A 867 16.91 0.80 13.03
N ASP A 868 17.48 1.78 13.72
CA ASP A 868 17.77 1.69 15.17
C ASP A 868 16.56 2.01 16.05
N GLY A 869 15.43 2.45 15.48
CA GLY A 869 14.20 2.80 16.20
C GLY A 869 14.06 4.29 16.53
N ARG A 870 15.06 5.13 16.20
CA ARG A 870 14.90 6.59 16.23
C ARG A 870 13.93 7.03 15.14
N ARG A 871 13.30 8.19 15.31
CA ARG A 871 12.36 8.74 14.33
C ARG A 871 12.73 10.17 13.93
N ILE A 872 12.81 10.43 12.63
CA ILE A 872 12.87 11.78 12.07
C ILE A 872 11.47 12.38 12.09
N ILE A 873 11.33 13.64 12.50
CA ILE A 873 10.08 14.39 12.54
C ILE A 873 10.32 15.87 12.23
N SER A 874 9.31 16.56 11.70
CA SER A 874 9.39 17.99 11.34
C SER A 874 9.17 18.97 12.50
N ALA A 875 8.63 18.54 13.64
CA ALA A 875 8.25 19.42 14.75
C ALA A 875 8.49 18.75 16.12
N ASN A 876 8.42 19.53 17.21
CA ASN A 876 8.80 19.17 18.60
C ASN A 876 8.65 17.68 18.95
N GLY A 877 9.78 17.07 19.30
CA GLY A 877 9.90 15.64 19.51
C GLY A 877 9.89 15.18 20.95
N ARG A 878 9.58 13.88 21.12
CA ARG A 878 9.74 13.13 22.37
C ARG A 878 11.19 12.61 22.49
N LEU A 879 11.49 11.83 23.51
CA LEU A 879 12.75 11.07 23.59
C LEU A 879 12.94 10.21 22.33
N ASN A 880 14.19 10.10 21.85
CA ASN A 880 14.60 9.31 20.67
C ASN A 880 14.15 9.82 19.28
N THR A 881 13.85 11.12 19.15
CA THR A 881 13.50 11.73 17.86
C THR A 881 14.61 12.65 17.33
N ILE A 882 14.70 12.75 16.01
CA ILE A 882 15.59 13.65 15.28
C ILE A 882 14.73 14.72 14.62
N VAL A 883 14.88 15.96 15.05
CA VAL A 883 14.18 17.09 14.43
C VAL A 883 14.83 17.41 13.09
N MET A 884 14.04 17.45 12.03
CA MET A 884 14.50 17.84 10.70
C MET A 884 14.88 19.32 10.69
N HIS A 885 16.08 19.62 10.22
CA HIS A 885 16.54 21.00 10.09
C HIS A 885 15.76 21.72 8.97
N PRO A 886 15.31 22.98 9.16
CA PRO A 886 14.48 23.70 8.17
C PRO A 886 15.16 23.90 6.81
N ASP A 887 16.49 24.03 6.78
CA ASP A 887 17.30 24.13 5.56
C ASP A 887 17.53 22.80 4.82
N PHE A 888 17.14 21.66 5.41
CA PHE A 888 17.34 20.36 4.76
C PHE A 888 16.60 20.31 3.42
N ARG A 889 17.31 19.95 2.35
CA ARG A 889 16.74 19.72 1.02
C ARG A 889 17.35 18.48 0.40
N MET A 890 16.59 17.90 -0.54
CA MET A 890 16.96 16.67 -1.23
C MET A 890 17.02 16.95 -2.74
N LEU A 891 18.14 16.59 -3.36
CA LEU A 891 18.35 16.59 -4.81
C LEU A 891 18.48 15.13 -5.25
N VAL A 892 17.52 14.65 -6.01
CA VAL A 892 17.49 13.27 -6.51
C VAL A 892 17.85 13.25 -7.99
N LEU A 893 18.73 12.33 -8.36
CA LEU A 893 19.15 12.11 -9.73
C LEU A 893 18.63 10.74 -10.18
N ALA A 894 17.87 10.73 -11.28
CA ALA A 894 17.29 9.51 -11.82
C ALA A 894 17.47 9.45 -13.35
N ASN A 895 17.45 8.25 -13.91
CA ASN A 895 17.43 8.05 -15.36
C ASN A 895 16.00 8.21 -15.93
N ARG A 896 15.91 8.39 -17.26
CA ARG A 896 14.60 8.47 -17.93
C ARG A 896 13.84 7.14 -17.82
N PRO A 897 12.51 7.17 -17.61
CA PRO A 897 11.69 5.97 -17.68
C PRO A 897 11.54 5.50 -19.14
N GLY A 898 11.55 4.19 -19.39
CA GLY A 898 11.31 3.57 -20.72
C GLY A 898 12.49 2.77 -21.29
N PHE A 899 12.22 1.85 -22.23
CA PHE A 899 13.23 0.92 -22.78
C PHE A 899 14.48 1.67 -23.34
N PRO A 900 15.72 1.21 -23.06
CA PRO A 900 16.14 -0.05 -22.43
C PRO A 900 16.27 -0.01 -20.89
N PHE A 901 15.56 0.89 -20.21
CA PHE A 901 15.66 1.07 -18.76
C PHE A 901 15.40 -0.22 -17.97
N LEU A 902 16.34 -0.54 -17.06
CA LEU A 902 16.33 -1.72 -16.19
C LEU A 902 16.02 -1.37 -14.71
N GLY A 903 15.56 -0.15 -14.44
CA GLY A 903 15.24 0.36 -13.10
C GLY A 903 13.74 0.36 -12.79
N ASN A 904 13.38 0.81 -11.58
CA ASN A 904 12.00 1.06 -11.19
C ASN A 904 11.52 2.41 -11.73
N ASP A 905 10.23 2.53 -12.08
CA ASP A 905 9.66 3.82 -12.51
C ASP A 905 9.53 4.80 -11.33
N PHE A 906 10.66 5.41 -10.96
CA PHE A 906 10.76 6.37 -9.87
C PHE A 906 9.90 7.61 -10.14
N PHE A 907 9.84 8.07 -11.40
CA PHE A 907 9.04 9.23 -11.77
C PHE A 907 7.55 8.94 -11.64
N GLY A 908 7.05 7.81 -12.15
CA GLY A 908 5.65 7.43 -11.99
C GLY A 908 5.24 7.25 -10.52
N ALA A 909 6.17 6.83 -9.65
CA ALA A 909 5.92 6.62 -8.24
C ALA A 909 5.99 7.89 -7.37
N LEU A 910 6.95 8.79 -7.64
CA LEU A 910 7.34 9.89 -6.74
C LEU A 910 7.45 11.26 -7.43
N GLY A 911 7.29 11.34 -8.75
CA GLY A 911 7.47 12.57 -9.52
C GLY A 911 6.48 13.70 -9.17
N ASP A 912 5.33 13.37 -8.55
CA ASP A 912 4.39 14.39 -8.08
C ASP A 912 4.88 15.10 -6.80
N ILE A 913 5.77 14.46 -6.03
CA ILE A 913 6.29 14.99 -4.77
C ILE A 913 7.53 15.88 -5.00
N PHE A 914 8.32 15.64 -6.05
CA PHE A 914 9.50 16.46 -6.39
C PHE A 914 9.20 17.51 -7.46
N SER A 915 9.95 18.62 -7.44
CA SER A 915 10.03 19.49 -8.63
C SER A 915 10.95 18.83 -9.67
N CYS A 916 10.38 18.46 -10.80
CA CYS A 916 11.06 17.69 -11.83
C CYS A 916 11.74 18.59 -12.86
N HIS A 917 13.00 18.30 -13.19
CA HIS A 917 13.80 19.00 -14.18
C HIS A 917 14.35 18.00 -15.20
N ALA A 918 13.95 18.16 -16.47
CA ALA A 918 14.48 17.37 -17.57
C ALA A 918 15.88 17.89 -17.96
N VAL A 919 16.86 16.99 -18.01
CA VAL A 919 18.22 17.28 -18.48
C VAL A 919 18.47 16.49 -19.76
N ASP A 920 18.63 17.23 -20.85
CA ASP A 920 18.90 16.69 -22.18
C ASP A 920 20.37 16.83 -22.56
N ASN A 921 20.78 16.15 -23.63
CA ASN A 921 22.06 16.42 -24.26
C ASN A 921 22.11 17.89 -24.75
N PRO A 922 23.29 18.53 -24.71
CA PRO A 922 23.47 19.87 -25.27
C PRO A 922 23.06 19.92 -26.75
N LYS A 923 22.44 21.04 -27.18
CA LYS A 923 22.15 21.32 -28.59
C LYS A 923 23.46 21.35 -29.39
N PRO A 924 23.48 21.00 -30.69
CA PRO A 924 24.71 20.89 -31.47
C PRO A 924 25.67 22.09 -31.37
N GLN A 925 25.13 23.31 -31.42
CA GLN A 925 25.92 24.54 -31.28
C GLN A 925 26.55 24.71 -29.88
N ALA A 926 25.79 24.38 -28.83
CA ALA A 926 26.26 24.45 -27.45
C ALA A 926 27.22 23.30 -27.11
N GLU A 927 26.97 22.10 -27.64
CA GLU A 927 27.87 20.95 -27.52
C GLU A 927 29.22 21.27 -28.16
N LEU A 928 29.23 21.84 -29.37
CA LEU A 928 30.45 22.25 -30.05
C LEU A 928 31.23 23.32 -29.26
N ALA A 929 30.55 24.36 -28.78
CA ALA A 929 31.18 25.42 -27.97
C ALA A 929 31.81 24.85 -26.69
N MET A 930 31.14 23.89 -26.04
CA MET A 930 31.66 23.21 -24.87
C MET A 930 32.85 22.30 -25.20
N LEU A 931 32.78 21.53 -26.29
CA LEU A 931 33.86 20.64 -26.73
C LEU A 931 35.13 21.43 -27.08
N LYS A 932 34.99 22.60 -27.70
CA LYS A 932 36.10 23.51 -28.00
C LYS A 932 36.84 23.98 -26.74
N GLN A 933 36.16 24.09 -25.60
CA GLN A 933 36.80 24.39 -24.31
C GLN A 933 37.51 23.18 -23.70
N TYR A 934 37.14 21.95 -24.07
CA TYR A 934 37.88 20.74 -23.67
C TYR A 934 39.08 20.44 -24.57
N GLY A 935 39.01 20.81 -25.85
CA GLY A 935 40.06 20.59 -26.83
C GLY A 935 40.22 21.81 -27.76
N PRO A 936 40.91 22.87 -27.32
CA PRO A 936 41.09 24.09 -28.11
C PRO A 936 41.93 23.89 -29.38
N ASP A 937 42.81 22.89 -29.41
CA ASP A 937 43.70 22.61 -30.55
C ASP A 937 43.09 21.59 -31.54
N VAL A 938 41.92 21.04 -31.22
CA VAL A 938 41.21 20.10 -32.11
C VAL A 938 40.50 20.88 -33.22
N PRO A 939 40.66 20.52 -34.51
CA PRO A 939 40.03 21.23 -35.62
C PRO A 939 38.50 21.31 -35.50
N ASP A 940 37.93 22.50 -35.72
CA ASP A 940 36.47 22.74 -35.66
C ASP A 940 35.68 21.80 -36.58
N ALA A 941 36.23 21.46 -37.76
CA ALA A 941 35.60 20.51 -38.69
C ALA A 941 35.45 19.10 -38.08
N THR A 942 36.44 18.64 -37.32
CA THR A 942 36.40 17.35 -36.60
C THR A 942 35.35 17.38 -35.48
N LEU A 943 35.27 18.48 -34.74
CA LEU A 943 34.24 18.68 -33.71
C LEU A 943 32.83 18.67 -34.29
N GLN A 944 32.62 19.31 -35.45
CA GLN A 944 31.33 19.30 -36.16
C GLN A 944 30.93 17.90 -36.60
N LYS A 945 31.86 17.12 -37.18
CA LYS A 945 31.62 15.72 -37.58
C LYS A 945 31.20 14.86 -36.38
N LEU A 946 31.89 15.00 -35.24
CA LEU A 946 31.56 14.26 -34.01
C LEU A 946 30.17 14.63 -33.46
N VAL A 947 29.84 15.92 -33.39
CA VAL A 947 28.54 16.38 -32.88
C VAL A 947 27.40 15.92 -33.79
N ALA A 948 27.56 15.98 -35.11
CA ALA A 948 26.56 15.52 -36.07
C ALA A 948 26.34 14.01 -35.98
N ALA A 949 27.43 13.22 -35.97
CA ALA A 949 27.37 11.77 -35.89
C ALA A 949 26.71 11.29 -34.58
N PHE A 950 27.17 11.77 -33.43
CA PHE A 950 26.59 11.38 -32.14
C PHE A 950 25.16 11.92 -31.98
N GLY A 951 24.82 13.04 -32.61
CA GLY A 951 23.45 13.55 -32.70
C GLY A 951 22.50 12.57 -33.41
N GLU A 952 22.90 12.03 -34.56
CA GLU A 952 22.12 11.03 -35.30
C GLU A 952 21.97 9.73 -34.50
N LEU A 953 23.07 9.23 -33.91
CA LEU A 953 23.05 8.03 -33.06
C LEU A 953 22.07 8.17 -31.88
N ARG A 954 22.05 9.33 -31.21
CA ARG A 954 21.08 9.61 -30.13
C ARG A 954 19.64 9.59 -30.64
N SER A 955 19.37 10.16 -31.82
CA SER A 955 18.04 10.13 -32.43
C SER A 955 17.60 8.69 -32.76
N MET A 956 18.52 7.84 -33.22
CA MET A 956 18.24 6.43 -33.48
C MET A 956 17.94 5.66 -32.19
N ALA A 957 18.61 6.01 -31.08
CA ALA A 957 18.32 5.43 -29.76
C ALA A 957 16.93 5.84 -29.25
N ASP A 958 16.53 7.09 -29.46
CA ASP A 958 15.20 7.59 -29.06
C ASP A 958 14.06 6.97 -29.89
N GLN A 959 14.35 6.56 -31.13
CA GLN A 959 13.43 5.81 -31.99
C GLN A 959 13.40 4.31 -31.70
N GLY A 960 14.32 3.82 -30.85
CA GLY A 960 14.45 2.40 -30.49
C GLY A 960 15.15 1.55 -31.55
N THR A 961 15.80 2.15 -32.55
CA THR A 961 16.59 1.44 -33.58
C THR A 961 17.88 0.87 -33.00
N ILE A 962 18.52 1.61 -32.10
CA ILE A 962 19.67 1.13 -31.32
C ILE A 962 19.32 1.11 -29.84
N THR A 963 19.90 0.17 -29.10
CA THR A 963 19.66 0.03 -27.66
C THR A 963 20.47 1.02 -26.84
N TYR A 964 21.72 1.31 -27.22
CA TYR A 964 22.63 2.13 -26.43
C TYR A 964 22.55 3.62 -26.81
N PRO A 965 22.20 4.52 -25.87
CA PRO A 965 22.21 5.96 -26.12
C PRO A 965 23.62 6.54 -25.87
N TYR A 966 24.36 6.82 -26.95
CA TYR A 966 25.69 7.43 -26.84
C TYR A 966 25.64 8.85 -26.24
N SER A 967 26.45 9.07 -25.22
CA SER A 967 26.44 10.22 -24.33
C SER A 967 27.44 11.31 -24.74
N THR A 968 27.19 12.56 -24.34
CA THR A 968 28.16 13.65 -24.50
C THR A 968 29.48 13.38 -23.75
N ARG A 969 29.45 12.58 -22.66
CA ARG A 969 30.66 12.16 -21.94
C ARG A 969 31.65 11.42 -22.83
N GLU A 970 31.17 10.58 -23.74
CA GLU A 970 32.03 9.82 -24.66
C GLU A 970 32.68 10.74 -25.69
N VAL A 971 31.91 11.69 -26.24
CA VAL A 971 32.44 12.71 -27.16
C VAL A 971 33.51 13.57 -26.48
N VAL A 972 33.28 13.99 -25.23
CA VAL A 972 34.28 14.73 -24.44
C VAL A 972 35.56 13.91 -24.26
N ASN A 973 35.47 12.61 -24.03
CA ASN A 973 36.65 11.74 -23.90
C ASN A 973 37.42 11.62 -25.22
N ILE A 974 36.72 11.49 -26.36
CA ILE A 974 37.34 11.51 -27.70
C ILE A 974 38.08 12.82 -27.93
N VAL A 975 37.44 13.96 -27.64
CA VAL A 975 38.06 15.29 -27.84
C VAL A 975 39.25 15.50 -26.93
N LYS A 976 39.18 15.08 -25.65
CA LYS A 976 40.34 15.11 -24.74
C LYS A 976 41.49 14.24 -25.22
N HIS A 977 41.20 13.10 -25.84
CA HIS A 977 42.21 12.23 -26.42
C HIS A 977 42.89 12.90 -27.61
N LEU A 978 42.12 13.43 -28.56
CA LEU A 978 42.65 14.16 -29.72
C LEU A 978 43.46 15.41 -29.33
N GLN A 979 43.03 16.11 -28.27
CA GLN A 979 43.76 17.25 -27.72
C GLN A 979 45.13 16.85 -27.17
N LYS A 980 45.23 15.68 -26.56
CA LYS A 980 46.49 15.19 -25.97
C LYS A 980 47.39 14.46 -26.98
N PHE A 981 46.78 13.85 -27.99
CA PHE A 981 47.42 13.04 -29.03
C PHE A 981 46.92 13.46 -30.42
N PRO A 982 47.39 14.61 -30.95
CA PRO A 982 46.89 15.18 -32.21
C PRO A 982 47.26 14.34 -33.45
N ASP A 983 48.30 13.51 -33.36
CA ASP A 983 48.78 12.66 -34.46
C ASP A 983 47.94 11.38 -34.65
N GLU A 984 47.03 11.06 -33.72
CA GLU A 984 46.14 9.91 -33.86
C GLU A 984 44.93 10.21 -34.75
N GLY A 985 44.65 9.29 -35.68
CA GLY A 985 43.51 9.42 -36.60
C GLY A 985 42.15 9.29 -35.90
N LEU A 986 41.20 10.15 -36.26
CA LEU A 986 39.84 10.20 -35.72
C LEU A 986 39.14 8.82 -35.69
N ALA A 987 39.27 8.03 -36.75
CA ALA A 987 38.65 6.71 -36.84
C ALA A 987 39.14 5.72 -35.75
N ASN A 988 40.41 5.83 -35.33
CA ASN A 988 40.99 4.98 -34.31
C ASN A 988 40.49 5.36 -32.91
N VAL A 989 40.42 6.67 -32.62
CA VAL A 989 39.96 7.17 -31.31
C VAL A 989 38.48 6.87 -31.11
N VAL A 990 37.68 7.06 -32.15
CA VAL A 990 36.24 6.83 -32.11
C VAL A 990 35.92 5.34 -31.91
N ARG A 991 36.76 4.44 -32.45
CA ARG A 991 36.65 2.99 -32.26
C ARG A 991 36.72 2.56 -30.79
N ASN A 992 37.43 3.29 -29.92
CA ASN A 992 37.49 2.99 -28.49
C ASN A 992 36.12 3.01 -27.81
N VAL A 993 35.14 3.76 -28.36
CA VAL A 993 33.77 3.81 -27.86
C VAL A 993 32.92 2.69 -28.48
N PHE A 994 33.09 2.41 -29.77
CA PHE A 994 32.25 1.46 -30.52
C PHE A 994 32.71 0.00 -30.47
N ASP A 995 33.92 -0.29 -29.99
CA ASP A 995 34.43 -1.67 -29.92
C ASP A 995 33.58 -2.58 -29.00
N PHE A 996 32.82 -2.01 -28.05
CA PHE A 996 31.82 -2.75 -27.26
C PHE A 996 30.69 -3.33 -28.12
N ASP A 997 30.31 -2.65 -29.20
CA ASP A 997 29.23 -3.03 -30.11
C ASP A 997 29.73 -3.86 -31.30
N SER A 998 31.05 -4.04 -31.44
CA SER A 998 31.69 -4.67 -32.60
C SER A 998 31.29 -6.12 -32.84
N TYR A 999 30.83 -6.81 -31.79
CA TYR A 999 30.38 -8.21 -31.82
C TYR A 999 28.92 -8.38 -32.22
N ASN A 1000 28.10 -7.31 -32.15
CA ASN A 1000 26.73 -7.34 -32.61
C ASN A 1000 26.68 -6.90 -34.08
N LYS A 1001 26.46 -7.85 -34.99
CA LYS A 1001 26.48 -7.61 -36.45
C LYS A 1001 25.47 -6.55 -36.88
N ASP A 1002 24.24 -6.65 -36.37
CA ASP A 1002 23.14 -5.77 -36.76
C ASP A 1002 23.40 -4.34 -36.27
N THR A 1003 23.78 -4.19 -35.00
CA THR A 1003 24.12 -2.87 -34.44
C THR A 1003 25.34 -2.27 -35.14
N ARG A 1004 26.36 -3.09 -35.43
CA ARG A 1004 27.57 -2.64 -36.11
C ARG A 1004 27.31 -2.09 -37.51
N GLU A 1005 26.45 -2.75 -38.31
CA GLU A 1005 26.12 -2.26 -39.65
C GLU A 1005 25.44 -0.89 -39.60
N VAL A 1006 24.46 -0.73 -38.71
CA VAL A 1006 23.76 0.53 -38.46
C VAL A 1006 24.71 1.64 -38.00
N LEU A 1007 25.64 1.32 -37.09
CA LEU A 1007 26.64 2.28 -36.60
C LEU A 1007 27.61 2.72 -37.70
N ILE A 1008 28.10 1.79 -38.52
CA ILE A 1008 29.02 2.09 -39.62
C ILE A 1008 28.34 3.00 -40.65
N GLU A 1009 27.09 2.71 -41.02
CA GLU A 1009 26.31 3.52 -41.95
C GLU A 1009 26.14 4.96 -41.43
N ALA A 1010 25.74 5.12 -40.16
CA ALA A 1010 25.59 6.43 -39.53
C ALA A 1010 26.92 7.21 -39.47
N LEU A 1011 28.03 6.56 -39.14
CA LEU A 1011 29.35 7.21 -39.02
C LEU A 1011 29.94 7.57 -40.40
N HIS A 1012 29.76 6.73 -41.41
CA HIS A 1012 30.21 7.01 -42.78
C HIS A 1012 29.46 8.19 -43.38
N LYS A 1013 28.16 8.32 -43.12
CA LYS A 1013 27.33 9.44 -43.55
C LYS A 1013 27.86 10.81 -43.10
N HIS A 1014 28.57 10.87 -41.97
CA HIS A 1014 29.20 12.09 -41.43
C HIS A 1014 30.72 12.15 -41.66
N GLY A 1015 31.25 11.30 -42.53
CA GLY A 1015 32.66 11.34 -42.93
C GLY A 1015 33.65 10.82 -41.89
N ILE A 1016 33.24 9.84 -41.05
CA ILE A 1016 34.10 9.14 -40.09
C ILE A 1016 34.32 7.70 -40.58
N PRO A 1017 35.48 7.38 -41.20
CA PRO A 1017 35.71 6.10 -41.87
C PRO A 1017 36.09 4.99 -40.88
N ILE A 1018 35.12 4.41 -40.18
CA ILE A 1018 35.32 3.22 -39.31
C ILE A 1018 35.10 1.95 -40.12
N GLY A 1019 36.04 1.00 -40.06
CA GLY A 1019 35.89 -0.34 -40.66
C GLY A 1019 35.85 -0.37 -42.20
N ALA A 1020 36.29 0.69 -42.87
CA ALA A 1020 36.30 0.78 -44.32
C ALA A 1020 37.21 -0.31 -44.94
N LYS A 1021 36.64 -1.17 -45.78
CA LYS A 1021 37.41 -1.95 -46.76
C LYS A 1021 37.69 -1.04 -47.97
N PRO A 1022 38.81 -1.23 -48.71
CA PRO A 1022 39.15 -0.41 -49.88
C PRO A 1022 38.11 -0.41 -51.02
N THR A 1023 37.05 -1.23 -50.92
CA THR A 1023 35.92 -1.32 -51.87
C THR A 1023 34.69 -0.48 -51.49
N SER A 1024 34.76 0.34 -50.44
CA SER A 1024 33.60 1.09 -49.93
C SER A 1024 33.38 2.38 -50.74
N VAL A 1025 32.52 2.32 -51.76
CA VAL A 1025 32.33 3.35 -52.82
C VAL A 1025 31.86 4.73 -52.29
N ASN A 1026 31.37 4.82 -51.05
CA ASN A 1026 30.89 6.07 -50.45
C ASN A 1026 31.99 7.01 -49.91
N LEU A 1027 33.25 6.58 -49.89
CA LEU A 1027 34.39 7.38 -49.39
C LEU A 1027 35.25 8.01 -50.51
N ALA A 1028 34.88 7.83 -51.78
CA ALA A 1028 35.72 8.22 -52.92
C ALA A 1028 35.56 9.69 -53.38
N LYS A 1029 34.86 10.54 -52.63
CA LYS A 1029 34.77 11.98 -52.91
C LYS A 1029 34.79 12.81 -51.63
N GLU A 1030 35.97 12.91 -51.02
CA GLU A 1030 36.44 14.11 -50.31
C GLU A 1030 37.97 14.13 -50.28
#